data_AF-B8HX73-F1
#
_entry.id   AF-B8HX73-F1
#
_cell.length_a   1.000
_cell.length_b   1.000
_cell.length_c   1.000
_cell.angle_alpha   90.00
_cell.angle_beta   90.00
_cell.angle_gamma   90.00
#
_symmetry.space_group_name_H-M   'P 1'
#
loop_
_entity.id
_entity.type
_entity.pdbx_description
1 polymer ?
#
loop_
_entity_poly.entity_id
_entity_poly.type
_entity_poly.pdbx_seq_one_letter_code
_entity_poly.pdbx_strand_id
1 'polypeptide(L)'
;MKNLLRGWRRRLLLLLLLFGSAFLLASPHLFGQAPLQIEDVQGSHHLSPFNGQAVQNIGGIVTATTQDGFFLQDDQLDRNPASSAAIFVFGGRKPDVQVGDKVAVSGIVTEFRPGNPQPEGNPNNLTLTQIGDVAKGGLPQPPAQVRVLSSQNPLPSATRIGQGGRQQPVRLIRQGAMGGNVENPKSRFVPSQYGMDFYESLEGMRVELREAQVVGATDERGVFYLVPDRGRLATGMNPRGGITVRKLGTNPYLDGDLNPERIAVDDTLLALQPGSSRSPRLNVGDRLDQISGILSYEFSHYRLLPIQPLPQRLVHPGNLQREKTSLQGDAHHLTIASFNVENLNPGAAQSKDFKFTGNRITAIAEAIVSSLGSPDIVGLQEVQDNSGPEDDGVVAADQTARLLVAAIAAAGGPTYQYIDIPPLNNQEGGQPGGNIRVAFLFNPQRVQLMSGQAGRGDATTATTVLAGGGLSLSPGRIDPLNPAFRETRKSLVAQFRFREQDFVVINNHWSSKRGDQPLYGPNQPPDLPSNQQRQTQAAIVHQFVQTLLSQNPATKVIVLGDLNDFGFSPPLETLKGQPPLLVNLAEQLPEVERYSYVFQGNAQELDHVLVSSALQPRAQFDIVHLNAEFHTQLSDHDPCVARLLLP
;
A
#
# COMPACT_ATOMS: atom_id res chain seq x y z
N MET A 1 5.27 12.73 73.54
CA MET A 1 4.84 12.50 74.94
C MET A 1 3.34 12.28 74.91
N LYS A 2 2.92 11.01 74.84
CA LYS A 2 2.39 10.21 75.97
C LYS A 2 0.95 10.60 76.35
N ASN A 3 0.10 9.57 76.26
CA ASN A 3 -1.06 9.25 77.10
C ASN A 3 -2.41 9.84 76.67
N LEU A 4 -3.45 9.07 76.35
CA LEU A 4 -4.10 7.86 76.91
C LEU A 4 -5.45 8.23 77.57
N LEU A 5 -6.52 7.72 76.94
CA LEU A 5 -7.67 6.99 77.51
C LEU A 5 -8.64 7.63 78.55
N ARG A 6 -9.92 7.60 78.10
CA ARG A 6 -11.13 6.97 78.73
C ARG A 6 -11.88 7.64 79.89
N GLY A 7 -13.21 7.70 79.70
CA GLY A 7 -14.26 7.47 80.72
C GLY A 7 -15.62 7.28 80.01
N TRP A 8 -16.21 6.08 79.91
CA TRP A 8 -17.10 5.39 80.88
C TRP A 8 -18.20 6.30 81.44
N ARG A 9 -19.51 6.21 81.12
CA ARG A 9 -20.55 5.15 81.06
C ARG A 9 -21.60 5.33 82.19
N ARG A 10 -22.85 5.57 81.77
CA ARG A 10 -24.17 5.20 82.37
C ARG A 10 -24.60 6.07 83.58
N ARG A 11 -25.88 6.39 83.87
CA ARG A 11 -27.21 5.73 83.75
C ARG A 11 -28.28 6.86 83.76
N LEU A 12 -29.49 6.73 83.20
CA LEU A 12 -30.68 6.20 83.89
C LEU A 12 -31.87 6.07 82.90
N LEU A 13 -32.61 4.96 82.99
CA LEU A 13 -33.99 4.79 82.49
C LEU A 13 -34.95 5.63 83.39
N LEU A 14 -36.20 6.00 83.09
CA LEU A 14 -37.33 5.33 82.42
C LEU A 14 -38.52 6.34 82.48
N LEU A 15 -39.34 6.52 81.43
CA LEU A 15 -40.83 6.57 81.46
C LEU A 15 -41.48 7.22 80.22
N LEU A 16 -42.56 6.53 79.79
CA LEU A 16 -43.76 6.97 79.06
C LEU A 16 -43.79 6.95 77.52
N LEU A 17 -44.40 5.84 77.08
CA LEU A 17 -45.11 5.58 75.81
C LEU A 17 -45.90 6.79 75.26
N LEU A 18 -45.79 7.04 73.95
CA LEU A 18 -46.91 7.02 72.98
C LEU A 18 -46.43 7.40 71.57
N PHE A 19 -47.10 6.80 70.58
CA PHE A 19 -46.97 6.94 69.12
C PHE A 19 -45.88 6.10 68.43
N GLY A 20 -46.35 4.96 67.91
CA GLY A 20 -45.67 4.21 66.86
C GLY A 20 -45.67 4.99 65.55
N SER A 21 -44.48 5.11 64.97
CA SER A 21 -44.25 5.48 63.59
C SER A 21 -43.29 4.44 63.02
N ALA A 22 -43.73 3.75 61.98
CA ALA A 22 -42.99 2.72 61.29
C ALA A 22 -41.63 3.25 60.78
N PHE A 23 -40.54 2.70 61.30
CA PHE A 23 -39.26 2.73 60.59
C PHE A 23 -39.35 1.70 59.47
N LEU A 24 -39.67 2.17 58.26
CA LEU A 24 -39.32 1.47 57.03
C LEU A 24 -37.81 1.26 57.04
N LEU A 25 -37.38 0.01 57.20
CA LEU A 25 -36.05 -0.44 56.79
C LEU A 25 -35.98 -0.22 55.28
N ALA A 26 -35.41 0.90 54.86
CA ALA A 26 -34.95 1.06 53.50
C ALA A 26 -33.91 -0.05 53.25
N SER A 27 -34.34 -1.09 52.53
CA SER A 27 -33.42 -2.06 51.96
C SER A 27 -32.45 -1.29 51.07
N PRO A 28 -31.13 -1.49 51.15
CA PRO A 28 -30.25 -0.93 50.15
C PRO A 28 -30.67 -1.56 48.82
N HIS A 29 -31.18 -0.73 47.91
CA HIS A 29 -31.27 -1.11 46.52
C HIS A 29 -29.83 -1.39 46.07
N LEU A 30 -29.47 -2.67 46.04
CA LEU A 30 -28.37 -3.17 45.22
C LEU A 30 -28.73 -2.76 43.79
N PHE A 31 -28.18 -1.64 43.33
CA PHE A 31 -28.09 -1.38 41.90
C PHE A 31 -27.19 -2.50 41.34
N GLY A 32 -27.81 -3.57 40.83
CA GLY A 32 -27.11 -4.59 40.09
C GLY A 32 -26.41 -3.91 38.92
N GLN A 33 -25.09 -4.01 38.88
CA GLN A 33 -24.31 -3.58 37.72
C GLN A 33 -24.89 -4.29 36.49
N ALA A 34 -25.15 -3.55 35.41
CA ALA A 34 -25.61 -4.15 34.17
C ALA A 34 -24.60 -5.26 33.75
N PRO A 35 -25.07 -6.37 33.16
CA PRO A 35 -24.17 -7.42 32.71
C PRO A 35 -23.19 -6.86 31.68
N LEU A 36 -21.91 -7.22 31.81
CA LEU A 36 -20.84 -6.80 30.92
C LEU A 36 -21.12 -7.28 29.48
N GLN A 37 -21.07 -6.37 28.51
CA GLN A 37 -21.32 -6.66 27.09
C GLN A 37 -20.01 -6.68 26.30
N ILE A 38 -20.07 -7.17 25.05
CA ILE A 38 -18.88 -7.20 24.17
C ILE A 38 -18.34 -5.79 23.91
N GLU A 39 -19.22 -4.80 23.74
CA GLU A 39 -18.85 -3.39 23.55
C GLU A 39 -18.07 -2.78 24.71
N ASP A 40 -18.36 -3.22 25.94
CA ASP A 40 -17.59 -2.82 27.12
C ASP A 40 -16.19 -3.45 27.13
N VAL A 41 -16.09 -4.72 26.71
CA VAL A 41 -14.82 -5.45 26.61
C VAL A 41 -13.93 -4.84 25.54
N GLN A 42 -14.48 -4.53 24.37
CA GLN A 42 -13.75 -3.84 23.30
C GLN A 42 -13.36 -2.41 23.72
N GLY A 43 -14.33 -1.65 24.24
CA GLY A 43 -14.14 -0.25 24.60
C GLY A 43 -13.97 0.67 23.38
N SER A 44 -13.59 1.92 23.63
CA SER A 44 -13.39 2.96 22.60
C SER A 44 -11.95 3.41 22.49
N HIS A 45 -11.05 2.43 22.39
CA HIS A 45 -9.60 2.59 22.27
C HIS A 45 -9.04 1.46 21.40
N HIS A 46 -7.79 1.59 20.93
CA HIS A 46 -7.04 0.52 20.25
C HIS A 46 -6.58 -0.61 21.18
N LEU A 47 -6.77 -0.46 22.50
CA LEU A 47 -6.55 -1.51 23.48
C LEU A 47 -7.78 -1.61 24.37
N SER A 48 -8.25 -2.82 24.59
CA SER A 48 -9.32 -3.15 25.50
C SER A 48 -9.04 -2.62 26.92
N PRO A 49 -10.02 -1.97 27.56
CA PRO A 49 -9.94 -1.63 28.98
C PRO A 49 -9.95 -2.85 29.90
N PHE A 50 -10.29 -4.02 29.37
CA PHE A 50 -10.30 -5.31 30.08
C PHE A 50 -9.08 -6.17 29.78
N ASN A 51 -8.10 -5.71 29.01
CA ASN A 51 -6.89 -6.48 28.73
C ASN A 51 -6.23 -7.02 30.02
N GLY A 52 -6.03 -8.34 30.09
CA GLY A 52 -5.52 -9.07 31.25
C GLY A 52 -6.54 -9.37 32.35
N GLN A 53 -7.80 -8.97 32.19
CA GLN A 53 -8.87 -9.17 33.17
C GLN A 53 -9.75 -10.37 32.83
N ALA A 54 -10.31 -10.99 33.86
CA ALA A 54 -11.29 -12.06 33.71
C ALA A 54 -12.69 -11.47 33.47
N VAL A 55 -13.38 -12.00 32.47
CA VAL A 55 -14.77 -11.67 32.14
C VAL A 55 -15.64 -12.91 32.24
N GLN A 56 -16.92 -12.74 32.55
CA GLN A 56 -17.86 -13.84 32.75
C GLN A 56 -19.15 -13.63 31.98
N ASN A 57 -19.65 -14.72 31.39
CA ASN A 57 -20.94 -14.79 30.70
C ASN A 57 -21.11 -13.74 29.59
N ILE A 58 -20.05 -13.42 28.86
CA ILE A 58 -20.11 -12.58 27.65
C ILE A 58 -20.95 -13.31 26.60
N GLY A 59 -22.12 -12.76 26.30
CA GLY A 59 -23.11 -13.38 25.42
C GLY A 59 -23.02 -12.91 23.98
N GLY A 60 -23.31 -13.80 23.03
CA GLY A 60 -23.43 -13.43 21.61
C GLY A 60 -23.79 -14.61 20.72
N ILE A 61 -23.91 -14.36 19.42
CA ILE A 61 -24.10 -15.34 18.35
C ILE A 61 -22.76 -15.61 17.66
N VAL A 62 -22.44 -16.89 17.44
CA VAL A 62 -21.29 -17.30 16.64
C VAL A 62 -21.54 -16.93 15.17
N THR A 63 -20.72 -16.03 14.62
CA THR A 63 -20.88 -15.51 13.25
C THR A 63 -19.96 -16.20 12.24
N ALA A 64 -18.81 -16.70 12.69
CA ALA A 64 -17.87 -17.47 11.88
C ALA A 64 -16.97 -18.32 12.79
N THR A 65 -16.42 -19.41 12.25
CA THR A 65 -15.49 -20.31 12.96
C THR A 65 -14.16 -20.41 12.21
N THR A 66 -13.05 -20.47 12.94
CA THR A 66 -11.70 -20.73 12.41
C THR A 66 -11.20 -22.11 12.86
N GLN A 67 -9.94 -22.44 12.57
CA GLN A 67 -9.32 -23.68 13.04
C GLN A 67 -8.94 -23.65 14.53
N ASP A 68 -8.94 -22.48 15.16
CA ASP A 68 -8.42 -22.22 16.49
C ASP A 68 -9.36 -21.40 17.39
N GLY A 69 -10.52 -20.99 16.87
CA GLY A 69 -11.47 -20.16 17.58
C GLY A 69 -12.72 -19.84 16.76
N PHE A 70 -13.45 -18.82 17.19
CA PHE A 70 -14.66 -18.35 16.51
C PHE A 70 -14.93 -16.87 16.79
N PHE A 71 -15.63 -16.22 15.86
CA PHE A 71 -16.12 -14.85 16.02
C PHE A 71 -17.47 -14.87 16.72
N LEU A 72 -17.62 -14.02 17.74
CA LEU A 72 -18.81 -13.85 18.55
C LEU A 72 -19.30 -12.42 18.41
N GLN A 73 -20.57 -12.21 18.09
CA GLN A 73 -21.16 -10.87 18.00
C GLN A 73 -22.44 -10.78 18.81
N ASP A 74 -22.66 -9.66 19.49
CA ASP A 74 -23.88 -9.39 20.24
C ASP A 74 -25.11 -9.53 19.32
N ASP A 75 -26.21 -10.04 19.86
CA ASP A 75 -27.48 -10.15 19.14
C ASP A 75 -28.27 -8.84 19.14
N GLN A 76 -27.83 -7.84 19.91
CA GLN A 76 -28.34 -6.48 19.89
C GLN A 76 -27.51 -5.56 18.98
N LEU A 77 -28.15 -4.48 18.52
CA LEU A 77 -27.45 -3.44 17.76
C LEU A 77 -26.44 -2.74 18.67
N ASP A 78 -25.22 -2.57 18.18
CA ASP A 78 -24.18 -1.74 18.79
C ASP A 78 -24.74 -0.34 19.12
N ARG A 79 -24.64 0.05 20.40
CA ARG A 79 -25.17 1.32 20.90
C ARG A 79 -24.15 2.43 20.86
N ASN A 80 -22.87 2.10 20.70
CA ASN A 80 -21.78 3.04 20.71
C ASN A 80 -20.94 2.86 19.43
N PRO A 81 -21.07 3.76 18.43
CA PRO A 81 -20.32 3.66 17.19
C PRO A 81 -18.80 3.81 17.37
N ALA A 82 -18.31 4.03 18.59
CA ALA A 82 -16.91 4.02 18.95
C ALA A 82 -16.42 2.73 19.60
N SER A 83 -17.20 1.66 19.64
CA SER A 83 -16.78 0.34 20.13
C SER A 83 -17.30 -0.75 19.21
N SER A 84 -16.67 -1.92 19.20
CA SER A 84 -17.19 -3.08 18.49
C SER A 84 -18.13 -3.89 19.38
N ALA A 85 -19.25 -4.37 18.81
CA ALA A 85 -20.12 -5.34 19.46
C ALA A 85 -19.75 -6.80 19.13
N ALA A 86 -18.54 -7.04 18.62
CA ALA A 86 -18.02 -8.36 18.31
C ALA A 86 -16.61 -8.58 18.87
N ILE A 87 -16.25 -9.84 19.08
CA ILE A 87 -14.97 -10.25 19.64
C ILE A 87 -14.58 -11.63 19.11
N PHE A 88 -13.29 -11.89 18.98
CA PHE A 88 -12.80 -13.23 18.69
C PHE A 88 -12.62 -14.04 19.97
N VAL A 89 -13.01 -15.31 19.95
CA VAL A 89 -12.82 -16.25 21.06
C VAL A 89 -11.78 -17.28 20.65
N PHE A 90 -10.58 -17.17 21.23
CA PHE A 90 -9.47 -18.07 20.95
C PHE A 90 -9.51 -19.29 21.87
N GLY A 91 -9.52 -20.48 21.27
CA GLY A 91 -9.50 -21.76 21.97
C GLY A 91 -8.25 -22.60 21.70
N GLY A 92 -7.35 -22.16 20.79
CA GLY A 92 -6.16 -22.90 20.35
C GLY A 92 -6.44 -24.19 19.56
N ARG A 93 -7.71 -24.45 19.26
CA ARG A 93 -8.19 -25.63 18.53
C ARG A 93 -9.54 -25.35 17.89
N LYS A 94 -9.96 -26.24 17.00
CA LYS A 94 -11.25 -26.13 16.34
C LYS A 94 -12.36 -26.08 17.40
N PRO A 95 -13.24 -25.08 17.39
CA PRO A 95 -14.23 -24.93 18.44
C PRO A 95 -15.37 -25.94 18.27
N ASP A 96 -15.96 -26.36 19.38
CA ASP A 96 -17.15 -27.23 19.44
C ASP A 96 -18.44 -26.40 19.46
N VAL A 97 -18.57 -25.49 18.48
CA VAL A 97 -19.74 -24.64 18.26
C VAL A 97 -19.99 -24.51 16.76
N GLN A 98 -21.20 -24.11 16.39
CA GLN A 98 -21.61 -23.89 15.02
C GLN A 98 -22.02 -22.43 14.80
N VAL A 99 -21.87 -21.95 13.57
CA VAL A 99 -22.42 -20.65 13.16
C VAL A 99 -23.92 -20.62 13.45
N GLY A 100 -24.40 -19.56 14.13
CA GLY A 100 -25.77 -19.43 14.62
C GLY A 100 -26.02 -19.96 16.05
N ASP A 101 -25.03 -20.55 16.71
CA ASP A 101 -25.13 -20.84 18.14
C ASP A 101 -25.08 -19.55 18.95
N LYS A 102 -26.02 -19.39 19.89
CA LYS A 102 -25.94 -18.38 20.95
C LYS A 102 -25.15 -18.97 22.10
N VAL A 103 -24.06 -18.32 22.49
CA VAL A 103 -23.17 -18.81 23.54
C VAL A 103 -22.99 -17.76 24.65
N ALA A 104 -22.61 -18.24 25.83
CA ALA A 104 -22.03 -17.43 26.89
C ALA A 104 -20.57 -17.86 27.10
N VAL A 105 -19.66 -16.89 27.07
CA VAL A 105 -18.21 -17.10 27.15
C VAL A 105 -17.65 -16.47 28.43
N SER A 106 -16.83 -17.22 29.16
CA SER A 106 -16.05 -16.70 30.29
C SER A 106 -14.57 -17.00 30.07
N GLY A 107 -13.69 -16.05 30.35
CA GLY A 107 -12.26 -16.21 30.09
C GLY A 107 -11.47 -14.96 30.44
N ILE A 108 -10.20 -14.92 30.01
CA ILE A 108 -9.34 -13.74 30.13
C ILE A 108 -9.36 -12.98 28.81
N VAL A 109 -9.50 -11.66 28.88
CA VAL A 109 -9.37 -10.78 27.72
C VAL A 109 -7.88 -10.52 27.45
N THR A 110 -7.47 -10.62 26.21
CA THR A 110 -6.07 -10.44 25.79
C THR A 110 -5.98 -9.65 24.50
N GLU A 111 -4.86 -8.96 24.32
CA GLU A 111 -4.49 -8.26 23.10
C GLU A 111 -3.53 -9.13 22.29
N PHE A 112 -4.02 -9.69 21.19
CA PHE A 112 -3.23 -10.54 20.30
C PHE A 112 -2.61 -9.72 19.17
N ARG A 113 -1.29 -9.81 18.99
CA ARG A 113 -0.61 -9.16 17.85
C ARG A 113 -0.38 -10.19 16.74
N PRO A 114 -1.04 -10.07 15.57
CA PRO A 114 -0.86 -11.01 14.48
C PRO A 114 0.55 -10.91 13.86
N GLY A 115 0.96 -11.95 13.14
CA GLY A 115 2.26 -12.04 12.46
C GLY A 115 3.36 -12.72 13.26
N ASN A 116 4.54 -12.88 12.66
CA ASN A 116 5.70 -13.55 13.26
C ASN A 116 6.80 -12.55 13.65
N PRO A 117 7.66 -12.91 14.63
CA PRO A 117 7.65 -14.14 15.43
C PRO A 117 6.56 -14.14 16.51
N GLN A 118 6.14 -15.33 16.93
CA GLN A 118 5.25 -15.51 18.09
C GLN A 118 6.08 -15.85 19.34
N PRO A 119 5.67 -15.45 20.56
CA PRO A 119 4.37 -14.85 20.91
C PRO A 119 4.28 -13.32 20.76
N GLU A 120 5.35 -12.64 20.35
CA GLU A 120 5.39 -11.16 20.32
C GLU A 120 4.53 -10.54 19.21
N GLY A 121 4.37 -11.25 18.10
CA GLY A 121 3.73 -10.77 16.88
C GLY A 121 4.62 -9.82 16.06
N ASN A 122 4.11 -9.37 14.92
CA ASN A 122 4.80 -8.35 14.14
C ASN A 122 4.56 -6.96 14.79
N PRO A 123 5.60 -6.22 15.23
CA PRO A 123 5.43 -4.93 15.90
C PRO A 123 4.77 -3.84 15.03
N ASN A 124 4.69 -4.04 13.71
CA ASN A 124 4.02 -3.14 12.79
C ASN A 124 2.51 -3.40 12.66
N ASN A 125 1.99 -4.46 13.28
CA ASN A 125 0.57 -4.76 13.35
C ASN A 125 -0.05 -4.18 14.62
N LEU A 126 -1.26 -3.63 14.55
CA LEU A 126 -2.15 -3.41 15.71
C LEU A 126 -2.48 -4.75 16.38
N THR A 127 -2.98 -4.70 17.60
CA THR A 127 -3.52 -5.87 18.30
C THR A 127 -4.99 -6.11 17.95
N LEU A 128 -5.45 -7.33 18.16
CA LEU A 128 -6.84 -7.75 18.11
C LEU A 128 -7.30 -8.08 19.54
N THR A 129 -8.46 -7.59 19.94
CA THR A 129 -9.04 -7.95 21.24
C THR A 129 -9.69 -9.32 21.16
N GLN A 130 -9.37 -10.20 22.10
CA GLN A 130 -9.94 -11.55 22.14
C GLN A 130 -10.16 -12.07 23.56
N ILE A 131 -11.08 -13.02 23.72
CA ILE A 131 -11.24 -13.81 24.95
C ILE A 131 -10.64 -15.18 24.72
N GLY A 132 -9.63 -15.58 25.49
CA GLY A 132 -9.01 -16.88 25.27
C GLY A 132 -7.59 -17.03 25.78
N ASP A 133 -7.01 -18.18 25.44
CA ASP A 133 -5.68 -18.61 25.89
C ASP A 133 -4.57 -18.00 25.03
N VAL A 134 -4.20 -16.73 25.24
CA VAL A 134 -2.94 -16.22 24.71
C VAL A 134 -2.13 -15.54 25.79
N ALA A 135 -1.01 -16.18 26.14
CA ALA A 135 -0.04 -15.62 27.06
C ALA A 135 0.75 -14.48 26.40
N LYS A 136 0.75 -13.31 27.01
CA LYS A 136 2.02 -12.56 27.14
C LYS A 136 2.83 -13.23 28.24
N GLY A 137 4.01 -13.75 27.92
CA GLY A 137 4.99 -14.23 28.91
C GLY A 137 4.97 -15.73 29.24
N GLY A 138 4.39 -16.59 28.39
CA GLY A 138 4.61 -18.04 28.45
C GLY A 138 3.96 -18.80 29.62
N LEU A 139 3.02 -18.20 30.36
CA LEU A 139 2.21 -18.90 31.36
C LEU A 139 0.88 -19.35 30.74
N PRO A 140 0.51 -20.65 30.80
CA PRO A 140 -0.77 -21.14 30.29
C PRO A 140 -1.92 -20.46 31.05
N GLN A 141 -2.89 -19.89 30.33
CA GLN A 141 -4.14 -19.42 30.91
C GLN A 141 -5.20 -20.52 30.76
N PRO A 142 -6.20 -20.61 31.65
CA PRO A 142 -7.31 -21.54 31.44
C PRO A 142 -8.04 -21.18 30.14
N PRO A 143 -8.40 -22.16 29.29
CA PRO A 143 -9.11 -21.91 28.05
C PRO A 143 -10.45 -21.23 28.32
N ALA A 144 -10.91 -20.44 27.35
CA ALA A 144 -12.23 -19.84 27.42
C ALA A 144 -13.31 -20.92 27.63
N GLN A 145 -14.18 -20.71 28.61
CA GLN A 145 -15.31 -21.57 28.88
C GLN A 145 -16.49 -21.13 28.04
N VAL A 146 -16.96 -22.01 27.16
CA VAL A 146 -18.05 -21.73 26.23
C VAL A 146 -19.26 -22.58 26.61
N ARG A 147 -20.41 -21.94 26.80
CA ARG A 147 -21.69 -22.60 27.03
C ARG A 147 -22.68 -22.23 25.93
N VAL A 148 -23.10 -23.21 25.14
CA VAL A 148 -24.19 -23.04 24.16
C VAL A 148 -25.52 -22.90 24.90
N LEU A 149 -26.23 -21.81 24.61
CA LEU A 149 -27.53 -21.47 25.20
C LEU A 149 -28.68 -21.83 24.28
N SER A 150 -28.48 -21.70 22.96
CA SER A 150 -29.40 -22.11 21.91
C SER A 150 -28.66 -22.23 20.58
N SER A 151 -29.25 -22.92 19.61
CA SER A 151 -28.66 -23.16 18.29
C SER A 151 -29.57 -22.68 17.17
N GLN A 152 -29.01 -22.52 15.97
CA GLN A 152 -29.74 -22.11 14.75
C GLN A 152 -30.43 -20.74 14.87
N ASN A 153 -29.85 -19.83 15.66
CA ASN A 153 -30.32 -18.46 15.72
C ASN A 153 -29.99 -17.72 14.41
N PRO A 154 -30.80 -16.73 14.00
CA PRO A 154 -30.42 -15.85 12.91
C PRO A 154 -29.13 -15.10 13.27
N LEU A 155 -28.27 -14.89 12.27
CA LEU A 155 -27.07 -14.08 12.47
C LEU A 155 -27.43 -12.62 12.72
N PRO A 156 -26.65 -11.90 13.54
CA PRO A 156 -26.75 -10.45 13.64
C PRO A 156 -26.72 -9.79 12.26
N SER A 157 -27.52 -8.72 12.12
CA SER A 157 -27.54 -7.93 10.89
C SER A 157 -26.17 -7.34 10.63
N ALA A 158 -25.71 -7.38 9.37
CA ALA A 158 -24.43 -6.82 9.01
C ALA A 158 -24.48 -5.29 9.08
N THR A 159 -23.48 -4.67 9.69
CA THR A 159 -23.35 -3.21 9.72
C THR A 159 -22.99 -2.72 8.33
N ARG A 160 -23.88 -1.96 7.69
CA ARG A 160 -23.60 -1.36 6.38
C ARG A 160 -22.51 -0.30 6.52
N ILE A 161 -21.47 -0.41 5.70
CA ILE A 161 -20.46 0.64 5.49
C ILE A 161 -20.86 1.43 4.24
N GLY A 162 -20.77 2.76 4.32
CA GLY A 162 -21.13 3.69 3.25
C GLY A 162 -22.52 4.32 3.41
N GLN A 163 -23.16 4.68 2.30
CA GLN A 163 -24.41 5.43 2.26
C GLN A 163 -25.56 4.78 3.05
N GLY A 164 -26.14 5.51 4.00
CA GLY A 164 -27.26 4.97 4.80
C GLY A 164 -26.81 3.93 5.85
N GLY A 165 -25.51 3.74 6.00
CA GLY A 165 -24.88 3.02 7.11
C GLY A 165 -23.83 3.90 7.79
N ARG A 166 -22.77 3.27 8.31
CA ARG A 166 -21.62 3.97 8.90
C ARG A 166 -20.73 4.53 7.78
N GLN A 167 -20.57 5.85 7.75
CA GLN A 167 -19.75 6.53 6.75
C GLN A 167 -18.28 6.51 7.16
N GLN A 168 -17.43 6.06 6.24
CA GLN A 168 -15.98 6.04 6.44
C GLN A 168 -15.43 7.47 6.40
N PRO A 169 -14.41 7.78 7.20
CA PRO A 169 -13.54 8.91 6.92
C PRO A 169 -12.85 8.73 5.55
N VAL A 170 -12.70 9.82 4.80
CA VAL A 170 -12.23 9.83 3.39
C VAL A 170 -10.99 10.68 3.19
N ARG A 171 -10.24 10.97 4.26
CA ARG A 171 -9.04 11.82 4.18
C ARG A 171 -7.91 11.32 5.05
N LEU A 172 -8.17 11.22 6.35
CA LEU A 172 -7.12 10.90 7.33
C LEU A 172 -7.22 9.45 7.78
N ILE A 173 -6.10 8.73 7.66
CA ILE A 173 -5.95 7.42 8.28
C ILE A 173 -5.89 7.60 9.80
N ARG A 174 -4.93 8.38 10.31
CA ARG A 174 -4.78 8.70 11.74
C ARG A 174 -3.83 9.89 11.97
N GLN A 175 -4.11 10.76 12.96
CA GLN A 175 -3.19 11.86 13.35
C GLN A 175 -3.25 12.24 14.84
N GLY A 176 -2.12 12.60 15.43
CA GLY A 176 -2.06 13.07 16.82
C GLY A 176 -2.20 11.94 17.85
N ALA A 177 -1.51 10.82 17.64
CA ALA A 177 -1.40 9.76 18.63
C ALA A 177 -0.50 10.25 19.80
N MET A 178 -0.94 10.03 21.04
CA MET A 178 -0.19 10.47 22.22
C MET A 178 1.10 9.66 22.34
N GLY A 179 2.25 10.34 22.33
CA GLY A 179 3.55 9.68 22.34
C GLY A 179 3.87 8.93 21.04
N GLY A 180 3.18 9.24 19.94
CA GLY A 180 3.43 8.64 18.63
C GLY A 180 2.88 7.23 18.44
N ASN A 181 2.07 6.71 19.36
CA ASN A 181 1.52 5.37 19.29
C ASN A 181 0.01 5.34 19.66
N VAL A 182 -0.81 4.73 18.82
CA VAL A 182 -2.28 4.72 19.00
C VAL A 182 -2.74 3.82 20.13
N GLU A 183 -1.93 2.81 20.49
CA GLU A 183 -2.17 1.89 21.61
C GLU A 183 -1.85 2.55 22.97
N ASN A 184 -1.39 3.80 22.98
CA ASN A 184 -1.32 4.57 24.23
C ASN A 184 -2.76 4.82 24.75
N PRO A 185 -3.10 4.44 26.00
CA PRO A 185 -4.46 4.64 26.54
C PRO A 185 -4.94 6.10 26.58
N LYS A 186 -4.02 7.07 26.47
CA LYS A 186 -4.32 8.51 26.40
C LYS A 186 -4.51 9.01 24.96
N SER A 187 -4.26 8.18 23.95
CA SER A 187 -4.54 8.51 22.56
C SER A 187 -6.04 8.65 22.36
N ARG A 188 -6.46 9.77 21.76
CA ARG A 188 -7.85 10.02 21.43
C ARG A 188 -8.32 9.03 20.36
N PHE A 189 -9.51 8.49 20.51
CA PHE A 189 -10.15 7.59 19.55
C PHE A 189 -11.36 8.30 18.93
N VAL A 190 -11.32 8.53 17.61
CA VAL A 190 -12.34 9.32 16.88
C VAL A 190 -12.70 8.66 15.54
N PRO A 191 -13.53 7.60 15.56
CA PRO A 191 -13.98 6.88 14.36
C PRO A 191 -14.63 7.74 13.28
N SER A 192 -15.24 8.87 13.66
CA SER A 192 -15.84 9.80 12.70
C SER A 192 -14.82 10.63 11.93
N GLN A 193 -13.55 10.62 12.33
CA GLN A 193 -12.49 11.46 11.76
C GLN A 193 -11.34 10.64 11.15
N TYR A 194 -11.02 9.49 11.73
CA TYR A 194 -9.85 8.70 11.37
C TYR A 194 -10.25 7.33 10.86
N GLY A 195 -9.84 6.98 9.63
CA GLY A 195 -10.16 5.68 9.03
C GLY A 195 -9.66 4.51 9.87
N MET A 196 -8.50 4.66 10.51
CA MET A 196 -7.98 3.66 11.44
C MET A 196 -8.93 3.39 12.61
N ASP A 197 -9.42 4.44 13.27
CA ASP A 197 -10.34 4.31 14.40
C ASP A 197 -11.73 3.82 13.94
N PHE A 198 -12.14 4.19 12.71
CA PHE A 198 -13.37 3.72 12.09
C PHE A 198 -13.41 2.20 11.98
N TYR A 199 -12.37 1.58 11.42
CA TYR A 199 -12.33 0.14 11.27
C TYR A 199 -12.07 -0.59 12.60
N GLU A 200 -11.28 0.00 13.49
CA GLU A 200 -11.09 -0.54 14.85
C GLU A 200 -12.43 -0.67 15.58
N SER A 201 -13.29 0.35 15.49
CA SER A 201 -14.64 0.32 16.07
C SER A 201 -15.62 -0.66 15.40
N LEU A 202 -15.14 -1.48 14.46
CA LEU A 202 -15.87 -2.52 13.76
C LEU A 202 -15.16 -3.88 13.87
N GLU A 203 -14.08 -4.00 14.65
CA GLU A 203 -13.28 -5.21 14.79
C GLU A 203 -14.14 -6.44 15.12
N GLY A 204 -14.02 -7.51 14.33
CA GLY A 204 -14.77 -8.75 14.50
C GLY A 204 -16.25 -8.67 14.08
N MET A 205 -16.78 -7.48 13.77
CA MET A 205 -18.18 -7.32 13.43
C MET A 205 -18.45 -7.82 12.02
N ARG A 206 -19.66 -8.35 11.83
CA ARG A 206 -20.21 -8.60 10.51
C ARG A 206 -20.56 -7.28 9.84
N VAL A 207 -19.94 -6.98 8.70
CA VAL A 207 -20.16 -5.76 7.93
C VAL A 207 -20.60 -6.08 6.50
N GLU A 208 -21.30 -5.14 5.87
CA GLU A 208 -21.67 -5.23 4.46
C GLU A 208 -21.29 -3.96 3.68
N LEU A 209 -20.83 -4.16 2.44
CA LEU A 209 -20.67 -3.11 1.45
C LEU A 209 -21.63 -3.40 0.29
N ARG A 210 -22.25 -2.36 -0.24
CA ARG A 210 -23.14 -2.44 -1.41
C ARG A 210 -22.55 -1.66 -2.57
N GLU A 211 -22.89 -2.10 -3.79
CA GLU A 211 -22.36 -1.55 -5.04
C GLU A 211 -20.83 -1.35 -4.96
N ALA A 212 -20.14 -2.35 -4.39
CA ALA A 212 -18.74 -2.26 -4.06
C ALA A 212 -17.90 -2.27 -5.35
N GLN A 213 -17.02 -1.29 -5.49
CA GLN A 213 -16.16 -1.12 -6.65
C GLN A 213 -14.72 -1.47 -6.31
N VAL A 214 -14.09 -2.28 -7.16
CA VAL A 214 -12.70 -2.67 -7.04
C VAL A 214 -11.80 -1.50 -7.38
N VAL A 215 -10.92 -1.15 -6.45
CA VAL A 215 -9.91 -0.07 -6.59
C VAL A 215 -8.48 -0.62 -6.58
N GLY A 216 -8.30 -1.91 -6.28
CA GLY A 216 -7.06 -2.63 -6.46
C GLY A 216 -7.34 -4.05 -6.91
N ALA A 217 -6.71 -4.47 -8.02
CA ALA A 217 -6.90 -5.78 -8.62
C ALA A 217 -6.50 -6.93 -7.69
N THR A 218 -7.02 -8.13 -7.97
CA THR A 218 -6.71 -9.33 -7.18
C THR A 218 -5.24 -9.71 -7.30
N ASP A 219 -4.54 -9.79 -6.17
CA ASP A 219 -3.14 -10.22 -6.09
C ASP A 219 -2.99 -11.75 -6.03
N GLU A 220 -1.74 -12.22 -6.03
CA GLU A 220 -1.39 -13.65 -6.00
C GLU A 220 -1.82 -14.39 -4.74
N ARG A 221 -2.12 -13.65 -3.67
CA ARG A 221 -2.65 -14.18 -2.40
C ARG A 221 -4.17 -14.17 -2.37
N GLY A 222 -4.83 -13.71 -3.42
CA GLY A 222 -6.29 -13.58 -3.49
C GLY A 222 -6.82 -12.32 -2.82
N VAL A 223 -5.97 -11.35 -2.48
CA VAL A 223 -6.37 -10.10 -1.84
C VAL A 223 -6.71 -9.06 -2.91
N PHE A 224 -7.81 -8.33 -2.73
CA PHE A 224 -8.19 -7.20 -3.57
C PHE A 224 -8.76 -6.07 -2.72
N TYR A 225 -8.95 -4.87 -3.28
CA TYR A 225 -9.38 -3.70 -2.52
C TYR A 225 -10.66 -3.10 -3.09
N LEU A 226 -11.56 -2.65 -2.21
CA LEU A 226 -12.87 -2.11 -2.57
C LEU A 226 -13.14 -0.75 -1.93
N VAL A 227 -14.05 0.01 -2.53
CA VAL A 227 -14.82 1.09 -1.91
C VAL A 227 -16.32 0.82 -2.03
N PRO A 228 -17.16 1.18 -1.04
CA PRO A 228 -18.61 1.01 -1.14
C PRO A 228 -19.26 2.06 -2.04
N ASP A 229 -20.51 1.81 -2.45
CA ASP A 229 -21.38 2.75 -3.17
C ASP A 229 -20.73 3.33 -4.44
N ARG A 230 -19.95 2.52 -5.15
CA ARG A 230 -19.16 2.90 -6.33
C ARG A 230 -18.19 4.07 -6.09
N GLY A 231 -17.76 4.26 -4.83
CA GLY A 231 -16.91 5.37 -4.44
C GLY A 231 -17.63 6.72 -4.38
N ARG A 232 -18.97 6.78 -4.35
CA ARG A 232 -19.71 8.05 -4.41
C ARG A 232 -19.42 9.00 -3.24
N LEU A 233 -19.03 8.45 -2.09
CA LEU A 233 -18.60 9.24 -0.92
C LEU A 233 -17.08 9.37 -0.83
N ALA A 234 -16.34 8.56 -1.58
CA ALA A 234 -14.88 8.55 -1.58
C ALA A 234 -14.33 9.82 -2.24
N THR A 235 -13.08 10.13 -1.94
CA THR A 235 -12.35 11.18 -2.65
C THR A 235 -11.21 10.59 -3.47
N GLY A 236 -10.75 11.29 -4.50
CA GLY A 236 -9.68 10.78 -5.36
C GLY A 236 -10.09 9.66 -6.34
N MET A 237 -11.39 9.34 -6.47
CA MET A 237 -11.87 8.41 -7.50
C MET A 237 -11.46 8.91 -8.90
N ASN A 238 -10.81 8.04 -9.66
CA ASN A 238 -10.36 8.33 -11.02
C ASN A 238 -11.34 7.79 -12.08
N PRO A 239 -11.29 8.28 -13.32
CA PRO A 239 -12.21 7.84 -14.40
C PRO A 239 -12.11 6.36 -14.75
N ARG A 240 -11.00 5.71 -14.37
CA ARG A 240 -10.73 4.28 -14.63
C ARG A 240 -11.23 3.37 -13.51
N GLY A 241 -11.85 3.94 -12.48
CA GLY A 241 -12.51 3.23 -11.39
C GLY A 241 -11.61 2.95 -10.18
N GLY A 242 -10.35 3.39 -10.21
CA GLY A 242 -9.43 3.35 -9.07
C GLY A 242 -9.59 4.56 -8.16
N ILE A 243 -8.76 4.60 -7.12
CA ILE A 243 -8.69 5.70 -6.16
C ILE A 243 -7.24 6.18 -6.01
N THR A 244 -6.99 7.42 -6.37
CA THR A 244 -5.65 8.00 -6.50
C THR A 244 -5.27 8.72 -5.22
N VAL A 245 -4.05 8.46 -4.74
CA VAL A 245 -3.46 9.18 -3.60
C VAL A 245 -3.24 10.64 -3.99
N ARG A 246 -3.60 11.56 -3.10
CA ARG A 246 -3.55 12.99 -3.38
C ARG A 246 -2.84 13.78 -2.31
N LYS A 247 -2.28 14.91 -2.72
CA LYS A 247 -1.68 15.85 -1.79
C LYS A 247 -2.80 16.61 -1.07
N LEU A 248 -2.99 16.31 0.19
CA LEU A 248 -3.71 17.15 1.14
C LEU A 248 -2.74 17.58 2.24
N GLY A 249 -3.06 18.70 2.89
CA GLY A 249 -2.27 19.22 4.02
C GLY A 249 -0.85 19.68 3.68
N THR A 250 0.02 19.71 4.68
CA THR A 250 1.40 20.24 4.63
C THR A 250 2.47 19.14 4.70
N ASN A 251 2.14 17.95 5.20
CA ASN A 251 3.01 16.78 5.20
C ASN A 251 2.56 15.76 4.14
N PRO A 252 3.17 15.78 2.94
CA PRO A 252 2.69 15.01 1.80
C PRO A 252 2.55 13.49 2.04
N TYR A 253 3.24 12.94 3.04
CA TYR A 253 3.17 11.52 3.37
C TYR A 253 2.11 11.16 4.43
N LEU A 254 1.62 12.14 5.21
CA LEU A 254 0.96 11.88 6.49
C LEU A 254 -0.36 12.66 6.70
N ASP A 255 -0.55 13.76 5.99
CA ASP A 255 -1.83 14.48 5.96
C ASP A 255 -2.43 14.57 4.55
N GLY A 256 -1.83 13.84 3.60
CA GLY A 256 -2.38 13.53 2.29
C GLY A 256 -3.64 12.67 2.36
N ASP A 257 -4.38 12.63 1.26
CA ASP A 257 -5.45 11.65 1.09
C ASP A 257 -4.83 10.31 0.72
N LEU A 258 -4.71 9.43 1.71
CA LEU A 258 -4.19 8.07 1.56
C LEU A 258 -5.32 7.03 1.48
N ASN A 259 -6.49 7.51 1.06
CA ASN A 259 -7.69 6.73 0.77
C ASN A 259 -8.11 5.82 1.93
N PRO A 260 -8.35 6.36 3.16
CA PRO A 260 -8.79 5.59 4.30
C PRO A 260 -10.11 4.84 4.11
N GLU A 261 -10.89 5.16 3.08
CA GLU A 261 -12.17 4.53 2.75
C GLU A 261 -12.04 3.18 2.01
N ARG A 262 -10.83 2.80 1.61
CA ARG A 262 -10.58 1.50 0.96
C ARG A 262 -10.58 0.37 2.00
N ILE A 263 -11.11 -0.79 1.62
CA ILE A 263 -11.10 -2.00 2.45
C ILE A 263 -10.46 -3.14 1.65
N ALA A 264 -9.49 -3.84 2.25
CA ALA A 264 -8.96 -5.08 1.70
C ALA A 264 -10.00 -6.20 1.86
N VAL A 265 -10.10 -7.09 0.89
CA VAL A 265 -10.87 -8.33 0.98
C VAL A 265 -9.91 -9.50 0.93
N ASP A 266 -10.12 -10.47 1.83
CA ASP A 266 -9.24 -11.63 1.98
C ASP A 266 -10.09 -12.90 2.11
N ASP A 267 -9.77 -13.93 1.32
CA ASP A 267 -10.55 -15.18 1.26
C ASP A 267 -10.18 -16.20 2.35
N THR A 268 -9.37 -15.82 3.34
CA THR A 268 -8.91 -16.71 4.42
C THR A 268 -10.04 -17.51 5.07
N LEU A 269 -11.18 -16.89 5.42
CA LEU A 269 -12.32 -17.63 5.99
C LEU A 269 -13.04 -18.53 4.98
N LEU A 270 -13.08 -18.14 3.71
CA LEU A 270 -13.64 -18.98 2.66
C LEU A 270 -12.76 -20.20 2.41
N ALA A 271 -11.43 -20.04 2.38
CA ALA A 271 -10.47 -21.12 2.16
C ALA A 271 -10.56 -22.25 3.19
N LEU A 272 -11.11 -21.97 4.38
CA LEU A 272 -11.38 -22.98 5.42
C LEU A 272 -12.64 -23.81 5.15
N GLN A 273 -13.53 -23.38 4.25
CA GLN A 273 -14.76 -24.09 3.93
C GLN A 273 -14.52 -25.14 2.81
N PRO A 274 -14.96 -26.40 2.99
CA PRO A 274 -14.83 -27.43 1.95
C PRO A 274 -15.51 -27.02 0.63
N GLY A 275 -14.78 -27.13 -0.48
CA GLY A 275 -15.31 -26.80 -1.82
C GLY A 275 -15.40 -25.30 -2.13
N SER A 276 -14.84 -24.44 -1.28
CA SER A 276 -14.79 -23.00 -1.55
C SER A 276 -13.87 -22.67 -2.73
N SER A 277 -14.21 -21.59 -3.44
CA SER A 277 -13.38 -21.04 -4.50
C SER A 277 -12.49 -19.93 -3.92
N ARG A 278 -11.27 -19.81 -4.45
CA ARG A 278 -10.42 -18.64 -4.22
C ARG A 278 -11.15 -17.35 -4.61
N SER A 279 -10.66 -16.22 -4.13
CA SER A 279 -11.08 -14.91 -4.63
C SER A 279 -11.12 -14.88 -6.17
N PRO A 280 -12.17 -14.28 -6.77
CA PRO A 280 -12.20 -14.10 -8.20
C PRO A 280 -11.04 -13.22 -8.67
N ARG A 281 -10.61 -13.39 -9.92
CA ARG A 281 -9.62 -12.51 -10.55
C ARG A 281 -10.32 -11.24 -11.02
N LEU A 282 -10.15 -10.15 -10.28
CA LEU A 282 -10.81 -8.87 -10.50
C LEU A 282 -9.80 -7.82 -10.96
N ASN A 283 -10.23 -6.94 -11.85
CA ASN A 283 -9.50 -5.73 -12.22
C ASN A 283 -10.11 -4.51 -11.51
N VAL A 284 -9.39 -3.39 -11.50
CA VAL A 284 -9.94 -2.10 -11.09
C VAL A 284 -11.18 -1.75 -11.92
N GLY A 285 -12.19 -1.17 -11.27
CA GLY A 285 -13.47 -0.80 -11.86
C GLY A 285 -14.51 -1.92 -11.91
N ASP A 286 -14.14 -3.19 -11.70
CA ASP A 286 -15.10 -4.27 -11.52
C ASP A 286 -16.00 -4.02 -10.31
N ARG A 287 -17.25 -4.51 -10.35
CA ARG A 287 -18.24 -4.25 -9.29
C ARG A 287 -18.91 -5.51 -8.77
N LEU A 288 -19.19 -5.48 -7.47
CA LEU A 288 -19.98 -6.45 -6.73
C LEU A 288 -21.23 -5.75 -6.18
N ASP A 289 -22.42 -6.31 -6.40
CA ASP A 289 -23.68 -5.72 -5.90
C ASP A 289 -23.68 -5.61 -4.37
N GLN A 290 -23.17 -6.65 -3.73
CA GLN A 290 -23.03 -6.72 -2.29
C GLN A 290 -21.91 -7.68 -1.93
N ILE A 291 -21.16 -7.33 -0.89
CA ILE A 291 -20.22 -8.21 -0.22
C ILE A 291 -20.42 -8.06 1.29
N SER A 292 -20.43 -9.18 2.01
CA SER A 292 -20.52 -9.18 3.47
C SER A 292 -19.52 -10.17 4.06
N GLY A 293 -19.06 -9.87 5.26
CA GLY A 293 -18.01 -10.63 5.92
C GLY A 293 -17.74 -10.13 7.32
N ILE A 294 -16.75 -10.74 7.96
CA ILE A 294 -16.24 -10.32 9.26
C ILE A 294 -15.11 -9.32 9.03
N LEU A 295 -15.17 -8.15 9.66
CA LEU A 295 -14.04 -7.24 9.66
C LEU A 295 -12.96 -7.76 10.62
N SER A 296 -11.73 -7.85 10.17
CA SER A 296 -10.58 -8.28 10.97
C SER A 296 -9.35 -7.46 10.60
N TYR A 297 -8.21 -7.79 11.18
CA TYR A 297 -6.96 -7.08 10.97
C TYR A 297 -5.80 -8.08 10.87
N GLU A 298 -5.04 -8.00 9.78
CA GLU A 298 -3.79 -8.76 9.61
C GLU A 298 -2.91 -8.08 8.54
N PHE A 299 -1.60 -8.35 8.57
CA PHE A 299 -0.61 -7.79 7.63
C PHE A 299 -0.74 -6.25 7.52
N SER A 300 -0.89 -5.64 8.69
CA SER A 300 -0.97 -4.21 8.90
C SER A 300 -2.13 -3.52 8.16
N HIS A 301 -3.25 -4.22 7.98
CA HIS A 301 -4.44 -3.74 7.28
C HIS A 301 -5.72 -4.31 7.86
N TYR A 302 -6.77 -3.49 7.90
CA TYR A 302 -8.13 -3.98 8.09
C TYR A 302 -8.62 -4.69 6.83
N ARG A 303 -9.25 -5.84 7.04
CA ARG A 303 -9.67 -6.77 5.99
C ARG A 303 -11.09 -7.22 6.24
N LEU A 304 -11.90 -7.23 5.19
CA LEU A 304 -13.15 -7.95 5.16
C LEU A 304 -12.88 -9.40 4.83
N LEU A 305 -13.28 -10.31 5.72
CA LEU A 305 -13.20 -11.75 5.54
C LEU A 305 -14.59 -12.26 5.12
N PRO A 306 -14.86 -12.51 3.82
CA PRO A 306 -16.16 -12.97 3.38
C PRO A 306 -16.50 -14.33 4.00
N ILE A 307 -17.76 -14.50 4.37
CA ILE A 307 -18.28 -15.77 4.93
C ILE A 307 -19.23 -16.48 3.96
N GLN A 308 -19.42 -15.89 2.78
CA GLN A 308 -20.19 -16.43 1.67
C GLN A 308 -19.31 -16.45 0.42
N PRO A 309 -19.39 -17.49 -0.43
CA PRO A 309 -18.62 -17.56 -1.67
C PRO A 309 -18.83 -16.33 -2.55
N LEU A 310 -17.72 -15.79 -3.08
CA LEU A 310 -17.75 -14.67 -4.02
C LEU A 310 -18.07 -15.16 -5.45
N PRO A 311 -18.78 -14.35 -6.26
CA PRO A 311 -19.12 -14.73 -7.63
C PRO A 311 -17.85 -14.85 -8.48
N GLN A 312 -17.61 -16.04 -9.02
CA GLN A 312 -16.46 -16.32 -9.91
C GLN A 312 -16.62 -15.69 -11.30
N ARG A 313 -17.87 -15.41 -11.70
CA ARG A 313 -18.19 -14.65 -12.90
C ARG A 313 -18.84 -13.35 -12.48
N LEU A 314 -18.21 -12.24 -12.85
CA LEU A 314 -18.74 -10.91 -12.57
C LEU A 314 -20.02 -10.64 -13.35
N VAL A 315 -20.99 -10.07 -12.64
CA VAL A 315 -22.24 -9.53 -13.22
C VAL A 315 -22.01 -8.12 -13.77
N HIS A 316 -21.08 -7.37 -13.16
CA HIS A 316 -20.79 -5.97 -13.50
C HIS A 316 -19.29 -5.75 -13.75
N PRO A 317 -18.77 -6.15 -14.93
CA PRO A 317 -17.39 -5.85 -15.29
C PRO A 317 -17.18 -4.34 -15.43
N GLY A 318 -16.01 -3.86 -15.05
CA GLY A 318 -15.59 -2.46 -15.22
C GLY A 318 -15.34 -2.08 -16.68
N ASN A 319 -15.26 -3.07 -17.58
CA ASN A 319 -14.92 -2.93 -19.00
C ASN A 319 -13.59 -2.21 -19.25
N LEU A 320 -12.68 -2.24 -18.27
CA LEU A 320 -11.37 -1.63 -18.34
C LEU A 320 -10.58 -2.16 -19.55
N GLN A 321 -10.03 -1.24 -20.35
CA GLN A 321 -9.21 -1.57 -21.51
C GLN A 321 -7.79 -1.07 -21.28
N ARG A 322 -6.80 -1.87 -21.69
CA ARG A 322 -5.41 -1.42 -21.73
C ARG A 322 -5.29 -0.29 -22.75
N GLU A 323 -4.60 0.77 -22.35
CA GLU A 323 -4.51 1.99 -23.16
C GLU A 323 -3.46 1.87 -24.27
N LYS A 324 -3.53 2.82 -25.20
CA LYS A 324 -2.49 3.08 -26.19
C LYS A 324 -2.31 4.58 -26.26
N THR A 325 -1.06 5.03 -26.30
CA THR A 325 -0.81 6.45 -26.42
C THR A 325 -1.25 6.98 -27.78
N SER A 326 -1.75 8.21 -27.80
CA SER A 326 -1.98 8.96 -29.03
C SER A 326 -0.76 9.79 -29.44
N LEU A 327 0.26 9.88 -28.59
CA LEU A 327 1.48 10.62 -28.86
C LEU A 327 2.32 9.93 -29.92
N GLN A 328 2.71 10.67 -30.95
CA GLN A 328 3.53 10.15 -32.04
C GLN A 328 4.68 11.09 -32.35
N GLY A 329 5.86 10.52 -32.61
CA GLY A 329 6.99 11.28 -33.10
C GLY A 329 6.73 11.80 -34.51
N ASP A 330 7.41 12.88 -34.88
CA ASP A 330 7.46 13.35 -36.26
C ASP A 330 8.83 13.95 -36.56
N ALA A 331 8.97 14.63 -37.69
CA ALA A 331 10.24 15.24 -38.09
C ALA A 331 10.82 16.18 -37.02
N HIS A 332 10.01 16.87 -36.22
CA HIS A 332 10.45 17.83 -35.20
C HIS A 332 10.10 17.41 -33.78
N HIS A 333 9.41 16.30 -33.59
CA HIS A 333 9.05 15.81 -32.26
C HIS A 333 9.73 14.48 -31.97
N LEU A 334 10.50 14.47 -30.89
CA LEU A 334 11.06 13.28 -30.26
C LEU A 334 10.00 12.64 -29.36
N THR A 335 9.90 11.33 -29.39
CA THR A 335 9.15 10.55 -28.39
C THR A 335 10.10 9.81 -27.46
N ILE A 336 9.85 9.89 -26.15
CA ILE A 336 10.64 9.18 -25.14
C ILE A 336 9.72 8.52 -24.14
N ALA A 337 10.00 7.27 -23.78
CA ALA A 337 9.24 6.53 -22.79
C ALA A 337 10.10 6.15 -21.58
N SER A 338 9.47 6.05 -20.40
CA SER A 338 9.99 5.36 -19.22
C SER A 338 9.19 4.07 -19.02
N PHE A 339 9.87 2.94 -18.83
CA PHE A 339 9.20 1.66 -18.61
C PHE A 339 9.99 0.76 -17.67
N ASN A 340 9.48 0.60 -16.45
CA ASN A 340 9.92 -0.45 -15.54
C ASN A 340 9.35 -1.79 -16.04
N VAL A 341 10.24 -2.75 -16.37
CA VAL A 341 9.87 -4.04 -16.97
C VAL A 341 9.87 -5.22 -15.98
N GLU A 342 9.89 -4.94 -14.68
CA GLU A 342 9.75 -5.90 -13.56
C GLU A 342 10.62 -7.16 -13.70
N ASN A 343 11.89 -7.08 -13.32
CA ASN A 343 12.87 -8.18 -13.34
C ASN A 343 12.99 -8.90 -14.69
N LEU A 344 13.12 -8.17 -15.80
CA LEU A 344 13.16 -8.76 -17.13
C LEU A 344 14.47 -9.51 -17.37
N ASN A 345 14.42 -10.83 -17.49
CA ASN A 345 15.53 -11.72 -17.85
C ASN A 345 15.11 -12.72 -18.95
N PRO A 346 16.02 -13.56 -19.50
CA PRO A 346 15.68 -14.51 -20.55
C PRO A 346 14.60 -15.53 -20.17
N GLY A 347 14.49 -15.91 -18.88
CA GLY A 347 13.47 -16.81 -18.36
C GLY A 347 12.03 -16.26 -18.51
N ALA A 348 11.87 -14.95 -18.65
CA ALA A 348 10.58 -14.31 -18.90
C ALA A 348 9.93 -14.73 -20.24
N ALA A 349 10.68 -15.38 -21.15
CA ALA A 349 10.13 -15.97 -22.37
C ALA A 349 9.16 -17.15 -22.10
N GLN A 350 9.18 -17.72 -20.89
CA GLN A 350 8.33 -18.83 -20.45
C GLN A 350 7.77 -18.59 -19.05
N SER A 351 7.34 -17.36 -18.75
CA SER A 351 6.78 -16.99 -17.45
C SER A 351 5.54 -17.84 -17.12
N LYS A 352 5.44 -18.23 -15.85
CA LYS A 352 4.32 -18.97 -15.25
C LYS A 352 3.78 -18.25 -14.01
N ASP A 353 4.02 -16.95 -13.94
CA ASP A 353 3.71 -16.14 -12.78
C ASP A 353 2.19 -15.92 -12.68
N PHE A 354 1.70 -15.64 -11.46
CA PHE A 354 0.28 -15.38 -11.24
C PHE A 354 -0.25 -14.23 -12.11
N LYS A 355 0.60 -13.20 -12.27
CA LYS A 355 0.36 -11.98 -13.05
C LYS A 355 0.41 -12.22 -14.56
N PHE A 356 1.22 -13.18 -15.03
CA PHE A 356 1.37 -13.44 -16.46
C PHE A 356 1.84 -14.86 -16.73
N THR A 357 1.19 -15.53 -17.69
CA THR A 357 1.64 -16.83 -18.18
C THR A 357 1.86 -16.75 -19.68
N GLY A 358 3.06 -17.08 -20.14
CA GLY A 358 3.44 -17.04 -21.55
C GLY A 358 4.79 -16.36 -21.79
N ASN A 359 4.98 -15.84 -23.00
CA ASN A 359 6.21 -15.15 -23.38
C ASN A 359 6.12 -13.65 -23.06
N ARG A 360 6.57 -13.27 -21.86
CA ARG A 360 6.51 -11.90 -21.36
C ARG A 360 7.43 -10.95 -22.13
N ILE A 361 8.57 -11.46 -22.65
CA ILE A 361 9.46 -10.67 -23.53
C ILE A 361 8.72 -10.22 -24.80
N THR A 362 7.98 -11.13 -25.43
CA THR A 362 7.20 -10.82 -26.64
C THR A 362 6.07 -9.84 -26.32
N ALA A 363 5.36 -10.05 -25.20
CA ALA A 363 4.28 -9.15 -24.81
C ALA A 363 4.76 -7.73 -24.44
N ILE A 364 5.91 -7.60 -23.78
CA ILE A 364 6.56 -6.29 -23.53
C ILE A 364 6.96 -5.64 -24.86
N ALA A 365 7.53 -6.41 -25.80
CA ALA A 365 7.89 -5.90 -27.12
C ALA A 365 6.65 -5.39 -27.90
N GLU A 366 5.56 -6.14 -27.89
CA GLU A 366 4.28 -5.75 -28.50
C GLU A 366 3.69 -4.49 -27.84
N ALA A 367 3.83 -4.34 -26.52
CA ALA A 367 3.42 -3.14 -25.79
C ALA A 367 4.25 -1.92 -26.23
N ILE A 368 5.57 -2.05 -26.32
CA ILE A 368 6.46 -0.98 -26.81
C ILE A 368 6.06 -0.54 -28.23
N VAL A 369 5.76 -1.48 -29.11
CA VAL A 369 5.41 -1.17 -30.50
C VAL A 369 4.01 -0.59 -30.63
N SER A 370 3.01 -1.29 -30.10
CA SER A 370 1.61 -1.05 -30.40
C SER A 370 0.88 -0.17 -29.39
N SER A 371 1.36 -0.12 -28.14
CA SER A 371 0.77 0.72 -27.09
C SER A 371 1.55 2.00 -26.85
N LEU A 372 2.89 1.96 -26.92
CA LEU A 372 3.74 3.15 -26.76
C LEU A 372 4.08 3.85 -28.08
N GLY A 373 3.69 3.27 -29.22
CA GLY A 373 3.89 3.86 -30.54
C GLY A 373 5.34 3.82 -31.03
N SER A 374 6.14 2.85 -30.58
CA SER A 374 7.57 2.73 -30.88
C SER A 374 8.38 4.01 -30.60
N PRO A 375 8.52 4.44 -29.33
CA PRO A 375 9.20 5.68 -28.97
C PRO A 375 10.63 5.77 -29.54
N ASP A 376 11.11 6.98 -29.84
CA ASP A 376 12.49 7.15 -30.32
C ASP A 376 13.54 6.69 -29.30
N ILE A 377 13.24 6.85 -28.01
CA ILE A 377 14.04 6.36 -26.87
C ILE A 377 13.12 5.71 -25.84
N VAL A 378 13.52 4.59 -25.26
CA VAL A 378 12.88 3.98 -24.09
C VAL A 378 13.92 3.85 -22.98
N GLY A 379 13.72 4.55 -21.87
CA GLY A 379 14.43 4.33 -20.62
C GLY A 379 13.83 3.14 -19.88
N LEU A 380 14.59 2.06 -19.79
CA LEU A 380 14.18 0.84 -19.10
C LEU A 380 14.69 0.84 -17.66
N GLN A 381 13.86 0.39 -16.74
CA GLN A 381 14.24 0.01 -15.37
C GLN A 381 13.97 -1.48 -15.17
N GLU A 382 14.58 -2.11 -14.16
CA GLU A 382 14.33 -3.52 -13.83
C GLU A 382 14.74 -4.52 -14.94
N VAL A 383 15.75 -4.17 -15.75
CA VAL A 383 16.41 -5.15 -16.62
C VAL A 383 17.27 -6.04 -15.74
N GLN A 384 17.18 -7.36 -15.91
CA GLN A 384 17.99 -8.40 -15.27
C GLN A 384 19.17 -8.88 -16.16
N ASP A 385 20.19 -9.48 -15.54
CA ASP A 385 21.32 -10.06 -16.27
C ASP A 385 20.88 -11.32 -17.03
N ASN A 386 21.82 -11.98 -17.68
CA ASN A 386 21.54 -13.13 -18.53
C ASN A 386 21.09 -14.37 -17.71
N SER A 387 21.38 -14.43 -16.40
CA SER A 387 21.04 -15.55 -15.52
C SER A 387 19.81 -15.26 -14.63
N GLY A 388 19.31 -14.02 -14.64
CA GLY A 388 18.08 -13.66 -13.93
C GLY A 388 18.30 -13.76 -12.42
N PRO A 389 17.45 -14.45 -11.64
CA PRO A 389 17.63 -14.51 -10.19
C PRO A 389 18.78 -15.42 -9.71
N GLU A 390 19.50 -16.10 -10.61
CA GLU A 390 20.59 -17.00 -10.24
C GLU A 390 21.84 -16.21 -9.80
N ASP A 391 22.34 -16.47 -8.59
CA ASP A 391 23.56 -15.83 -8.07
C ASP A 391 24.82 -16.57 -8.54
N ASP A 392 25.16 -16.42 -9.83
CA ASP A 392 26.26 -17.12 -10.51
C ASP A 392 27.44 -16.21 -10.91
N GLY A 393 27.36 -14.91 -10.55
CA GLY A 393 28.38 -13.91 -10.85
C GLY A 393 28.27 -13.25 -12.22
N VAL A 394 27.29 -13.62 -13.04
CA VAL A 394 27.04 -12.98 -14.33
C VAL A 394 26.41 -11.61 -14.12
N VAL A 395 27.01 -10.56 -14.68
CA VAL A 395 26.47 -9.19 -14.63
C VAL A 395 25.99 -8.66 -15.98
N ALA A 396 26.33 -9.38 -17.06
CA ALA A 396 25.98 -8.99 -18.42
C ALA A 396 24.49 -9.20 -18.70
N ALA A 397 23.86 -8.26 -19.41
CA ALA A 397 22.45 -8.32 -19.82
C ALA A 397 22.28 -8.36 -21.35
N ASP A 398 23.34 -8.68 -22.10
CA ASP A 398 23.34 -8.67 -23.56
C ASP A 398 22.39 -9.71 -24.17
N GLN A 399 22.18 -10.85 -23.52
CA GLN A 399 21.18 -11.84 -23.97
C GLN A 399 19.76 -11.33 -23.73
N THR A 400 19.47 -10.79 -22.54
CA THR A 400 18.19 -10.14 -22.22
C THR A 400 17.86 -9.06 -23.25
N ALA A 401 18.82 -8.17 -23.53
CA ALA A 401 18.68 -7.10 -24.51
C ALA A 401 18.46 -7.64 -25.93
N ARG A 402 19.24 -8.64 -26.37
CA ARG A 402 19.08 -9.26 -27.70
C ARG A 402 17.68 -9.84 -27.89
N LEU A 403 17.15 -10.54 -26.89
CA LEU A 403 15.81 -11.14 -26.95
C LEU A 403 14.72 -10.07 -27.07
N LEU A 404 14.80 -9.00 -26.26
CA LEU A 404 13.83 -7.92 -26.32
C LEU A 404 13.89 -7.16 -27.66
N VAL A 405 15.09 -6.79 -28.14
CA VAL A 405 15.25 -6.09 -29.42
C VAL A 405 14.76 -6.94 -30.59
N ALA A 406 15.06 -8.24 -30.59
CA ALA A 406 14.57 -9.15 -31.62
C ALA A 406 13.04 -9.26 -31.61
N ALA A 407 12.43 -9.35 -30.42
CA ALA A 407 10.98 -9.39 -30.28
C ALA A 407 10.32 -8.08 -30.73
N ILE A 408 10.91 -6.92 -30.44
CA ILE A 408 10.42 -5.61 -30.91
C ILE A 408 10.44 -5.54 -32.44
N ALA A 409 11.56 -5.94 -33.05
CA ALA A 409 11.66 -5.98 -34.51
C ALA A 409 10.64 -6.96 -35.12
N ALA A 410 10.43 -8.12 -34.50
CA ALA A 410 9.42 -9.10 -34.93
C ALA A 410 7.98 -8.58 -34.79
N ALA A 411 7.70 -7.74 -33.79
CA ALA A 411 6.41 -7.07 -33.61
C ALA A 411 6.20 -5.90 -34.60
N GLY A 412 7.17 -5.60 -35.48
CA GLY A 412 7.09 -4.52 -36.47
C GLY A 412 7.67 -3.18 -36.00
N GLY A 413 8.33 -3.15 -34.84
CA GLY A 413 9.03 -1.98 -34.34
C GLY A 413 10.40 -1.75 -35.00
N PRO A 414 11.09 -0.65 -34.63
CA PRO A 414 12.44 -0.39 -35.12
C PRO A 414 13.43 -1.39 -34.54
N THR A 415 14.55 -1.59 -35.26
CA THR A 415 15.72 -2.28 -34.70
C THR A 415 16.45 -1.35 -33.74
N TYR A 416 15.99 -1.32 -32.49
CA TYR A 416 16.61 -0.52 -31.43
C TYR A 416 18.05 -0.95 -31.18
N GLN A 417 18.89 0.02 -30.79
CA GLN A 417 20.14 -0.24 -30.12
C GLN A 417 19.94 -0.19 -28.60
N TYR A 418 20.66 -1.05 -27.88
CA TYR A 418 20.62 -1.15 -26.43
C TYR A 418 21.93 -0.65 -25.81
N ILE A 419 21.83 0.16 -24.76
CA ILE A 419 22.97 0.57 -23.94
C ILE A 419 22.66 0.49 -22.45
N ASP A 420 23.65 0.04 -21.69
CA ASP A 420 23.66 0.03 -20.23
C ASP A 420 25.08 0.27 -19.71
N ILE A 421 25.28 0.08 -18.40
CA ILE A 421 26.58 -0.13 -17.79
C ILE A 421 26.38 -1.31 -16.84
N PRO A 422 27.01 -2.49 -17.07
CA PRO A 422 26.90 -3.62 -16.16
C PRO A 422 27.28 -3.20 -14.74
N PRO A 423 26.50 -3.58 -13.71
CA PRO A 423 26.87 -3.31 -12.32
C PRO A 423 28.03 -4.20 -11.87
N LEU A 424 28.55 -3.95 -10.67
CA LEU A 424 29.39 -4.93 -9.98
C LEU A 424 28.50 -6.01 -9.36
N ASN A 425 28.98 -7.26 -9.38
CA ASN A 425 28.21 -8.41 -8.91
C ASN A 425 27.71 -8.22 -7.46
N ASN A 426 26.40 -8.31 -7.25
CA ASN A 426 25.71 -8.17 -5.96
C ASN A 426 25.96 -6.83 -5.24
N GLN A 427 26.30 -5.75 -5.96
CA GLN A 427 26.55 -4.43 -5.35
C GLN A 427 25.45 -3.39 -5.63
N GLU A 428 24.48 -3.69 -6.49
CA GLU A 428 23.30 -2.85 -6.76
C GLU A 428 22.04 -3.57 -6.30
N GLY A 429 21.02 -2.82 -5.87
CA GLY A 429 19.83 -3.39 -5.24
C GLY A 429 18.87 -4.08 -6.20
N GLY A 430 17.92 -4.82 -5.62
CA GLY A 430 16.80 -5.45 -6.33
C GLY A 430 16.60 -6.89 -5.90
N GLN A 431 16.06 -7.74 -6.79
CA GLN A 431 16.01 -9.17 -6.56
C GLN A 431 17.44 -9.70 -6.31
N PRO A 432 17.66 -10.43 -5.20
CA PRO A 432 18.95 -11.09 -4.94
C PRO A 432 19.39 -11.93 -6.14
N GLY A 433 20.69 -11.88 -6.49
CA GLY A 433 21.29 -12.59 -7.62
C GLY A 433 21.25 -11.83 -8.96
N GLY A 434 20.17 -11.13 -9.31
CA GLY A 434 19.94 -10.69 -10.70
C GLY A 434 20.55 -9.38 -11.18
N ASN A 435 21.50 -8.83 -10.43
CA ASN A 435 22.30 -7.65 -10.76
C ASN A 435 21.53 -6.52 -11.49
N ILE A 436 20.35 -6.13 -11.00
CA ILE A 436 19.40 -5.27 -11.72
C ILE A 436 19.98 -3.92 -12.13
N ARG A 437 19.61 -3.43 -13.33
CA ARG A 437 20.09 -2.14 -13.87
C ARG A 437 19.00 -1.32 -14.55
N VAL A 438 19.35 -0.07 -14.81
CA VAL A 438 18.66 0.80 -15.78
C VAL A 438 19.39 0.76 -17.13
N ALA A 439 18.66 0.94 -18.23
CA ALA A 439 19.21 0.87 -19.59
C ALA A 439 18.44 1.80 -20.54
N PHE A 440 18.97 1.99 -21.76
CA PHE A 440 18.23 2.64 -22.86
C PHE A 440 18.08 1.69 -24.05
N LEU A 441 16.90 1.69 -24.65
CA LEU A 441 16.69 1.36 -26.05
C LEU A 441 16.55 2.66 -26.85
N PHE A 442 17.14 2.76 -28.03
CA PHE A 442 16.99 3.95 -28.88
C PHE A 442 17.03 3.62 -30.36
N ASN A 443 16.22 4.33 -31.16
CA ASN A 443 16.09 4.09 -32.59
C ASN A 443 17.23 4.83 -33.32
N PRO A 444 18.25 4.11 -33.84
CA PRO A 444 19.40 4.76 -34.47
C PRO A 444 19.07 5.49 -35.78
N GLN A 445 17.89 5.27 -36.35
CA GLN A 445 17.41 6.03 -37.52
C GLN A 445 16.89 7.42 -37.15
N ARG A 446 16.62 7.65 -35.87
CA ARG A 446 15.97 8.87 -35.36
C ARG A 446 16.88 9.67 -34.44
N VAL A 447 17.64 8.97 -33.60
CA VAL A 447 18.57 9.58 -32.65
C VAL A 447 19.96 8.98 -32.75
N GLN A 448 20.98 9.81 -32.52
CA GLN A 448 22.37 9.40 -32.42
C GLN A 448 22.79 9.46 -30.95
N LEU A 449 23.41 8.39 -30.44
CA LEU A 449 24.14 8.41 -29.18
C LEU A 449 25.46 9.16 -29.38
N MET A 450 25.67 10.22 -28.61
CA MET A 450 26.89 11.02 -28.65
C MET A 450 27.90 10.42 -27.69
N SER A 451 29.12 10.14 -28.15
CA SER A 451 30.18 9.66 -27.26
C SER A 451 30.61 10.75 -26.29
N GLY A 452 30.83 10.39 -25.02
CA GLY A 452 31.49 11.27 -24.07
C GLY A 452 32.93 11.53 -24.50
N GLN A 453 33.54 12.61 -23.99
CA GLN A 453 34.93 12.95 -24.33
C GLN A 453 35.91 11.79 -24.06
N ALA A 454 35.69 11.04 -22.99
CA ALA A 454 36.46 9.85 -22.61
C ALA A 454 35.78 8.52 -23.01
N GLY A 455 34.73 8.57 -23.83
CA GLY A 455 33.99 7.39 -24.30
C GLY A 455 32.86 6.93 -23.37
N ARG A 456 32.69 5.61 -23.25
CA ARG A 456 31.69 4.94 -22.41
C ARG A 456 32.23 4.74 -20.99
N GLY A 457 31.39 4.95 -19.98
CA GLY A 457 31.74 4.73 -18.57
C GLY A 457 31.67 3.27 -18.11
N ASP A 458 32.04 3.07 -16.84
CA ASP A 458 32.00 1.78 -16.13
C ASP A 458 31.15 1.87 -14.84
N ALA A 459 31.08 0.78 -14.07
CA ALA A 459 30.23 0.65 -12.89
C ALA A 459 30.61 1.58 -11.71
N THR A 460 31.81 2.16 -11.72
CA THR A 460 32.46 2.83 -10.59
C THR A 460 32.95 4.24 -10.90
N THR A 461 33.12 4.59 -12.17
CA THR A 461 33.58 5.91 -12.59
C THR A 461 32.42 6.87 -12.81
N ALA A 462 32.41 7.98 -12.07
CA ALA A 462 31.42 9.05 -12.26
C ALA A 462 31.64 9.77 -13.58
N THR A 463 30.57 10.03 -14.33
CA THR A 463 30.60 11.02 -15.41
C THR A 463 30.58 12.43 -14.83
N THR A 464 31.17 13.38 -15.53
CA THR A 464 31.25 14.79 -15.15
C THR A 464 30.71 15.66 -16.27
N VAL A 465 30.19 16.82 -15.89
CA VAL A 465 29.76 17.85 -16.83
C VAL A 465 31.00 18.63 -17.29
N LEU A 466 31.21 18.69 -18.59
CA LEU A 466 32.30 19.43 -19.22
C LEU A 466 31.95 20.91 -19.42
N ALA A 467 32.97 21.73 -19.60
CA ALA A 467 32.79 23.11 -20.04
C ALA A 467 31.97 23.15 -21.35
N GLY A 468 30.89 23.94 -21.37
CA GLY A 468 29.96 24.01 -22.50
C GLY A 468 28.78 23.03 -22.47
N GLY A 469 28.68 22.17 -21.45
CA GLY A 469 27.48 21.36 -21.17
C GLY A 469 27.45 19.93 -21.73
N GLY A 470 28.58 19.42 -22.23
CA GLY A 470 28.73 18.01 -22.64
C GLY A 470 29.09 17.06 -21.49
N LEU A 471 29.16 15.76 -21.75
CA LEU A 471 29.51 14.72 -20.76
C LEU A 471 30.93 14.17 -20.97
N SER A 472 31.66 13.92 -19.88
CA SER A 472 32.96 13.25 -19.95
C SER A 472 32.81 11.77 -20.34
N LEU A 473 31.78 11.08 -19.84
CA LEU A 473 31.42 9.71 -20.21
C LEU A 473 29.96 9.66 -20.69
N SER A 474 29.73 9.01 -21.84
CA SER A 474 28.40 8.81 -22.41
C SER A 474 28.28 7.46 -23.13
N PRO A 475 27.42 6.53 -22.66
CA PRO A 475 26.70 6.61 -21.40
C PRO A 475 27.66 6.62 -20.19
N GLY A 476 27.20 7.18 -19.07
CA GLY A 476 27.95 7.26 -17.81
C GLY A 476 27.03 7.12 -16.59
N ARG A 477 27.62 6.98 -15.39
CA ARG A 477 26.88 6.96 -14.11
C ARG A 477 27.03 8.28 -13.36
N ILE A 478 25.98 8.72 -12.68
CA ILE A 478 26.04 9.90 -11.78
C ILE A 478 26.45 9.42 -10.39
N ASP A 479 27.62 9.87 -9.93
CA ASP A 479 28.17 9.59 -8.59
C ASP A 479 27.96 8.13 -8.09
N PRO A 480 28.43 7.13 -8.85
CA PRO A 480 28.12 5.70 -8.62
C PRO A 480 28.64 5.11 -7.30
N LEU A 481 29.57 5.79 -6.62
CA LEU A 481 30.14 5.35 -5.34
C LEU A 481 29.52 6.05 -4.13
N ASN A 482 28.56 6.96 -4.36
CA ASN A 482 27.89 7.64 -3.26
C ASN A 482 27.12 6.65 -2.38
N PRO A 483 27.19 6.75 -1.03
CA PRO A 483 26.43 5.90 -0.13
C PRO A 483 24.92 5.90 -0.39
N ALA A 484 24.36 6.97 -0.97
CA ALA A 484 22.96 7.05 -1.37
C ALA A 484 22.56 5.99 -2.41
N PHE A 485 23.52 5.44 -3.16
CA PHE A 485 23.30 4.38 -4.14
C PHE A 485 23.65 2.96 -3.67
N ARG A 486 23.96 2.77 -2.37
CA ARG A 486 24.15 1.41 -1.81
C ARG A 486 22.85 0.62 -1.90
N GLU A 487 22.94 -0.62 -2.38
CA GLU A 487 21.80 -1.54 -2.52
C GLU A 487 20.61 -0.92 -3.28
N THR A 488 20.91 -0.08 -4.27
CA THR A 488 19.92 0.49 -5.19
C THR A 488 20.58 0.69 -6.56
N ARG A 489 19.80 1.00 -7.59
CA ARG A 489 20.32 1.13 -8.95
C ARG A 489 20.95 2.51 -9.10
N LYS A 490 22.12 2.59 -9.73
CA LYS A 490 22.78 3.89 -9.96
C LYS A 490 22.23 4.56 -11.22
N SER A 491 22.01 5.87 -11.17
CA SER A 491 21.50 6.62 -12.32
C SER A 491 22.41 6.51 -13.54
N LEU A 492 21.80 6.24 -14.71
CA LEU A 492 22.47 6.17 -16.00
C LEU A 492 22.15 7.44 -16.79
N VAL A 493 23.18 8.09 -17.32
CA VAL A 493 23.03 9.31 -18.12
C VAL A 493 23.70 9.13 -19.48
N ALA A 494 23.03 9.62 -20.52
CA ALA A 494 23.53 9.60 -21.88
C ALA A 494 23.21 10.92 -22.60
N GLN A 495 24.06 11.29 -23.55
CA GLN A 495 23.86 12.44 -24.42
C GLN A 495 23.42 11.91 -25.78
N PHE A 496 22.31 12.45 -26.28
CA PHE A 496 21.74 12.09 -27.56
C PHE A 496 21.65 13.33 -28.45
N ARG A 497 21.60 13.06 -29.74
CA ARG A 497 21.32 14.04 -30.78
C ARG A 497 20.09 13.61 -31.57
N PHE A 498 19.11 14.49 -31.65
CA PHE A 498 17.97 14.38 -32.54
C PHE A 498 18.08 15.52 -33.54
N ARG A 499 18.30 15.20 -34.81
CA ARG A 499 18.66 16.19 -35.84
C ARG A 499 19.93 16.95 -35.44
N GLU A 500 19.84 18.26 -35.27
CA GLU A 500 20.94 19.14 -34.87
C GLU A 500 20.83 19.55 -33.39
N GLN A 501 19.88 18.98 -32.65
CA GLN A 501 19.62 19.31 -31.25
C GLN A 501 20.22 18.25 -30.33
N ASP A 502 21.21 18.67 -29.54
CA ASP A 502 21.75 17.86 -28.44
C ASP A 502 20.85 17.97 -27.20
N PHE A 503 20.74 16.85 -26.48
CA PHE A 503 20.02 16.75 -25.21
C PHE A 503 20.62 15.64 -24.34
N VAL A 504 20.39 15.75 -23.02
CA VAL A 504 20.86 14.79 -22.03
C VAL A 504 19.66 14.07 -21.41
N VAL A 505 19.73 12.75 -21.33
CA VAL A 505 18.71 11.91 -20.69
C VAL A 505 19.33 11.22 -19.48
N ILE A 506 18.68 11.35 -18.33
CA ILE A 506 19.04 10.70 -17.07
C ILE A 506 17.95 9.68 -16.74
N ASN A 507 18.28 8.40 -16.82
CA ASN A 507 17.41 7.30 -16.43
C ASN A 507 17.75 6.84 -15.01
N ASN A 508 16.72 6.76 -14.17
CA ASN A 508 16.83 6.50 -12.75
C ASN A 508 15.99 5.29 -12.34
N HIS A 509 16.45 4.60 -11.31
CA HIS A 509 15.62 3.72 -10.51
C HIS A 509 16.06 3.87 -9.05
N TRP A 510 15.33 4.68 -8.28
CA TRP A 510 15.72 5.02 -6.92
C TRP A 510 15.35 3.95 -5.89
N SER A 511 15.77 4.16 -4.64
CA SER A 511 15.49 3.24 -3.54
C SER A 511 13.99 3.06 -3.31
N SER A 512 13.54 1.80 -3.22
CA SER A 512 12.14 1.47 -2.95
C SER A 512 11.68 1.97 -1.57
N LYS A 513 10.36 2.01 -1.36
CA LYS A 513 9.75 2.29 -0.05
C LYS A 513 9.86 1.12 0.97
N ARG A 514 10.61 0.06 0.65
CA ARG A 514 10.81 -1.07 1.56
C ARG A 514 11.51 -0.59 2.84
N GLY A 515 11.01 -1.04 3.99
CA GLY A 515 11.52 -0.67 5.31
C GLY A 515 10.70 0.43 6.00
N ASP A 516 9.80 1.10 5.26
CA ASP A 516 8.84 2.03 5.85
C ASP A 516 7.79 1.30 6.68
N GLN A 517 7.32 1.96 7.75
CA GLN A 517 6.23 1.47 8.57
C GLN A 517 4.89 1.59 7.82
N PRO A 518 3.95 0.66 8.06
CA PRO A 518 2.68 0.62 7.34
C PRO A 518 1.74 1.75 7.77
N LEU A 519 0.85 2.13 6.85
CA LEU A 519 -0.14 3.18 7.09
C LEU A 519 -1.09 2.87 8.26
N TYR A 520 -1.46 1.59 8.43
CA TYR A 520 -2.31 1.13 9.53
C TYR A 520 -1.52 0.40 10.63
N GLY A 521 -0.30 0.87 10.94
CA GLY A 521 0.48 0.37 12.08
C GLY A 521 0.24 1.14 13.39
N PRO A 522 0.73 0.62 14.53
CA PRO A 522 0.51 1.24 15.85
C PRO A 522 1.21 2.59 16.01
N ASN A 523 2.35 2.79 15.34
CA ASN A 523 3.08 4.06 15.37
C ASN A 523 2.45 5.04 14.37
N GLN A 524 2.03 6.21 14.85
CA GLN A 524 1.33 7.21 14.07
C GLN A 524 1.86 8.62 14.40
N PRO A 525 2.43 9.33 13.42
CA PRO A 525 2.59 8.91 12.02
C PRO A 525 3.57 7.72 11.84
N PRO A 526 3.44 6.92 10.77
CA PRO A 526 4.42 5.89 10.43
C PRO A 526 5.82 6.49 10.23
N ASP A 527 6.84 5.78 10.70
CA ASP A 527 8.23 6.09 10.38
C ASP A 527 8.56 5.66 8.94
N LEU A 528 9.21 6.56 8.18
CA LEU A 528 9.50 6.38 6.75
C LEU A 528 11.01 6.52 6.48
N PRO A 529 11.87 5.66 7.08
CA PRO A 529 13.32 5.79 6.98
C PRO A 529 13.84 5.70 5.55
N SER A 530 13.12 5.02 4.63
CA SER A 530 13.54 4.92 3.22
C SER A 530 13.56 6.28 2.51
N ASN A 531 12.79 7.27 2.98
CA ASN A 531 12.73 8.62 2.41
C ASN A 531 14.10 9.32 2.43
N GLN A 532 14.92 9.09 3.46
CA GLN A 532 16.21 9.77 3.59
C GLN A 532 17.16 9.42 2.44
N GLN A 533 17.14 8.16 1.99
CA GLN A 533 17.97 7.71 0.88
C GLN A 533 17.50 8.35 -0.42
N ARG A 534 16.19 8.30 -0.75
CA ARG A 534 15.63 8.98 -1.93
C ARG A 534 15.88 10.48 -1.93
N GLN A 535 15.75 11.13 -0.78
CA GLN A 535 16.06 12.56 -0.62
C GLN A 535 17.50 12.89 -1.02
N THR A 536 18.45 12.01 -0.66
CA THR A 536 19.87 12.18 -1.02
C THR A 536 20.11 11.87 -2.50
N GLN A 537 19.49 10.82 -3.05
CA GLN A 537 19.54 10.49 -4.48
C GLN A 537 19.00 11.65 -5.34
N ALA A 538 17.88 12.25 -4.93
CA ALA A 538 17.29 13.41 -5.58
C ALA A 538 18.23 14.62 -5.57
N ALA A 539 18.88 14.91 -4.44
CA ALA A 539 19.83 16.02 -4.34
C ALA A 539 21.05 15.83 -5.28
N ILE A 540 21.57 14.60 -5.39
CA ILE A 540 22.70 14.28 -6.28
C ILE A 540 22.31 14.51 -7.75
N VAL A 541 21.17 13.99 -8.18
CA VAL A 541 20.68 14.18 -9.56
C VAL A 541 20.35 15.64 -9.82
N HIS A 542 19.71 16.34 -8.87
CA HIS A 542 19.45 17.77 -8.95
C HIS A 542 20.74 18.57 -9.17
N GLN A 543 21.78 18.30 -8.38
CA GLN A 543 23.06 18.99 -8.49
C GLN A 543 23.74 18.73 -9.85
N PHE A 544 23.63 17.52 -10.38
CA PHE A 544 24.11 17.20 -11.72
C PHE A 544 23.38 18.04 -12.80
N VAL A 545 22.05 18.13 -12.72
CA VAL A 545 21.23 18.94 -13.63
C VAL A 545 21.55 20.43 -13.48
N GLN A 546 21.70 20.93 -12.25
CA GLN A 546 22.11 22.31 -11.99
C GLN A 546 23.48 22.62 -12.59
N THR A 547 24.41 21.65 -12.56
CA THR A 547 25.73 21.81 -13.18
C THR A 547 25.61 21.89 -14.71
N LEU A 548 24.81 21.05 -15.35
CA LEU A 548 24.53 21.14 -16.80
C LEU A 548 23.97 22.52 -17.19
N LEU A 549 22.94 22.97 -16.46
CA LEU A 549 22.26 24.24 -16.76
C LEU A 549 23.10 25.47 -16.42
N SER A 550 24.04 25.38 -15.47
CA SER A 550 24.97 26.48 -15.20
C SER A 550 26.04 26.64 -16.27
N GLN A 551 26.45 25.54 -16.93
CA GLN A 551 27.34 25.61 -18.10
C GLN A 551 26.62 26.14 -19.34
N ASN A 552 25.36 25.73 -19.55
CA ASN A 552 24.53 26.21 -20.63
C ASN A 552 23.04 26.16 -20.23
N PRO A 553 22.39 27.32 -19.94
CA PRO A 553 20.99 27.37 -19.54
C PRO A 553 20.01 26.86 -20.61
N ALA A 554 20.42 26.77 -21.88
CA ALA A 554 19.62 26.21 -22.96
C ALA A 554 19.75 24.68 -23.09
N THR A 555 20.49 24.02 -22.20
CA THR A 555 20.64 22.56 -22.21
C THR A 555 19.28 21.89 -22.03
N LYS A 556 18.97 20.98 -22.95
CA LYS A 556 17.76 20.18 -22.94
C LYS A 556 18.03 18.94 -22.08
N VAL A 557 17.39 18.87 -20.92
CA VAL A 557 17.60 17.79 -19.96
C VAL A 557 16.28 17.09 -19.73
N ILE A 558 16.32 15.75 -19.78
CA ILE A 558 15.20 14.87 -19.48
C ILE A 558 15.64 13.98 -18.32
N VAL A 559 14.92 14.02 -17.21
CA VAL A 559 15.07 13.10 -16.08
C VAL A 559 13.86 12.20 -16.06
N LEU A 560 14.07 10.91 -16.18
CA LEU A 560 12.99 9.93 -16.19
C LEU A 560 13.32 8.71 -15.35
N GLY A 561 12.30 7.89 -15.11
CA GLY A 561 12.43 6.60 -14.47
C GLY A 561 11.47 6.39 -13.32
N ASP A 562 11.63 5.23 -12.69
CA ASP A 562 10.98 4.90 -11.43
C ASP A 562 11.73 5.61 -10.29
N LEU A 563 11.19 6.75 -9.83
CA LEU A 563 11.76 7.51 -8.74
C LEU A 563 11.26 7.03 -7.38
N ASN A 564 10.37 6.02 -7.36
CA ASN A 564 9.82 5.42 -6.15
C ASN A 564 9.18 6.44 -5.19
N ASP A 565 8.69 7.59 -5.69
CA ASP A 565 8.05 8.58 -4.82
C ASP A 565 7.00 9.45 -5.49
N PHE A 566 6.08 10.00 -4.69
CA PHE A 566 4.95 10.77 -5.22
C PHE A 566 5.44 12.08 -5.88
N GLY A 567 4.76 12.58 -6.91
CA GLY A 567 5.11 13.82 -7.59
C GLY A 567 5.18 15.05 -6.67
N PHE A 568 4.49 15.00 -5.53
CA PHE A 568 4.43 16.04 -4.51
C PHE A 568 5.31 15.79 -3.27
N SER A 569 6.10 14.72 -3.28
CA SER A 569 6.98 14.33 -2.17
C SER A 569 8.23 15.23 -2.06
N PRO A 570 8.85 15.36 -0.88
CA PRO A 570 10.09 16.14 -0.70
C PRO A 570 11.26 15.73 -1.61
N PRO A 571 11.52 14.44 -1.92
CA PRO A 571 12.51 14.06 -2.91
C PRO A 571 12.21 14.65 -4.30
N LEU A 572 10.96 14.63 -4.75
CA LEU A 572 10.58 15.23 -6.04
C LEU A 572 10.67 16.76 -6.03
N GLU A 573 10.30 17.43 -4.94
CA GLU A 573 10.51 18.87 -4.78
C GLU A 573 12.00 19.24 -4.80
N THR A 574 12.85 18.39 -4.22
CA THR A 574 14.31 18.56 -4.24
C THR A 574 14.87 18.38 -5.64
N LEU A 575 14.40 17.37 -6.38
CA LEU A 575 14.78 17.16 -7.77
C LEU A 575 14.41 18.37 -8.63
N LYS A 576 13.19 18.90 -8.48
CA LYS A 576 12.69 20.09 -9.18
C LYS A 576 13.54 21.34 -8.87
N GLY A 577 13.87 21.57 -7.60
CA GLY A 577 14.61 22.73 -7.11
C GLY A 577 13.75 23.98 -6.92
N GLN A 578 14.32 25.04 -6.32
CA GLN A 578 13.66 26.33 -6.12
C GLN A 578 14.60 27.51 -6.43
N PRO A 579 14.30 28.36 -7.44
CA PRO A 579 13.22 28.19 -8.42
C PRO A 579 13.39 26.89 -9.24
N PRO A 580 12.30 26.32 -9.81
CA PRO A 580 12.36 25.02 -10.47
C PRO A 580 13.25 25.02 -11.71
N LEU A 581 14.20 24.09 -11.75
CA LEU A 581 15.04 23.78 -12.92
C LEU A 581 14.39 22.75 -13.84
N LEU A 582 13.54 21.91 -13.26
CA LEU A 582 12.82 20.84 -13.93
C LEU A 582 11.32 20.97 -13.65
N VAL A 583 10.51 20.60 -14.63
CA VAL A 583 9.05 20.49 -14.51
C VAL A 583 8.66 19.04 -14.72
N ASN A 584 7.90 18.47 -13.77
CA ASN A 584 7.35 17.13 -13.92
C ASN A 584 6.16 17.18 -14.89
N LEU A 585 6.25 16.44 -15.99
CA LEU A 585 5.22 16.47 -17.04
C LEU A 585 3.90 15.84 -16.59
N ALA A 586 3.89 14.96 -15.59
CA ALA A 586 2.66 14.43 -14.99
C ALA A 586 1.80 15.54 -14.37
N GLU A 587 2.38 16.69 -14.00
CA GLU A 587 1.63 17.83 -13.48
C GLU A 587 0.71 18.49 -14.53
N GLN A 588 0.83 18.11 -15.80
CA GLN A 588 -0.09 18.51 -16.88
C GLN A 588 -1.40 17.72 -16.86
N LEU A 589 -1.42 16.53 -16.24
CA LEU A 589 -2.60 15.69 -16.14
C LEU A 589 -3.48 16.12 -14.95
N PRO A 590 -4.79 15.84 -14.97
CA PRO A 590 -5.63 15.92 -13.79
C PRO A 590 -5.02 15.15 -12.61
N GLU A 591 -5.12 15.68 -11.38
CA GLU A 591 -4.48 15.08 -10.20
C GLU A 591 -4.83 13.59 -10.02
N VAL A 592 -6.08 13.21 -10.25
CA VAL A 592 -6.55 11.82 -10.10
C VAL A 592 -6.05 10.87 -11.20
N GLU A 593 -5.48 11.39 -12.28
CA GLU A 593 -4.90 10.60 -13.39
C GLU A 593 -3.38 10.44 -13.24
N ARG A 594 -2.77 11.00 -12.19
CA ARG A 594 -1.33 10.91 -11.92
C ARG A 594 -1.00 9.65 -11.16
N TYR A 595 -0.94 8.52 -11.85
CA TYR A 595 -0.47 7.26 -11.26
C TYR A 595 0.13 6.34 -12.31
N SER A 596 1.13 5.57 -11.90
CA SER A 596 1.72 4.50 -12.71
C SER A 596 1.72 3.16 -11.97
N TYR A 597 1.30 3.13 -10.70
CA TYR A 597 1.39 1.96 -9.82
C TYR A 597 0.16 1.87 -8.91
N VAL A 598 -0.32 0.66 -8.63
CA VAL A 598 -1.43 0.45 -7.68
C VAL A 598 -0.95 -0.44 -6.54
N PHE A 599 -0.79 0.15 -5.35
CA PHE A 599 -0.36 -0.56 -4.15
C PHE A 599 -1.43 -0.58 -3.10
N GLN A 600 -1.85 -1.78 -2.68
CA GLN A 600 -2.86 -1.94 -1.62
C GLN A 600 -4.15 -1.16 -1.90
N GLY A 601 -4.54 -1.10 -3.18
CA GLY A 601 -5.71 -0.33 -3.66
C GLY A 601 -5.50 1.17 -3.80
N ASN A 602 -4.29 1.68 -3.56
CA ASN A 602 -3.93 3.08 -3.82
C ASN A 602 -3.27 3.21 -5.19
N ALA A 603 -3.86 4.00 -6.08
CA ALA A 603 -3.17 4.46 -7.28
C ALA A 603 -2.16 5.57 -6.92
N GLN A 604 -0.91 5.39 -7.36
CA GLN A 604 0.26 6.15 -6.94
C GLN A 604 1.14 6.52 -8.14
N GLU A 605 1.63 7.75 -8.18
CA GLU A 605 2.68 8.18 -9.11
C GLU A 605 4.04 7.74 -8.56
N LEU A 606 4.74 6.85 -9.28
CA LEU A 606 6.13 6.45 -8.99
C LEU A 606 7.08 6.65 -10.18
N ASP A 607 6.54 6.63 -11.40
CA ASP A 607 7.28 6.83 -12.64
C ASP A 607 7.08 8.25 -13.14
N HIS A 608 8.18 8.94 -13.45
CA HIS A 608 8.13 10.34 -13.82
C HIS A 608 8.90 10.63 -15.11
N VAL A 609 8.51 11.72 -15.76
CA VAL A 609 9.32 12.38 -16.79
C VAL A 609 9.36 13.87 -16.44
N LEU A 610 10.52 14.34 -16.01
CA LEU A 610 10.79 15.74 -15.73
C LEU A 610 11.69 16.32 -16.82
N VAL A 611 11.43 17.55 -17.23
CA VAL A 611 12.19 18.22 -18.30
C VAL A 611 12.64 19.61 -17.90
N SER A 612 13.78 20.06 -18.45
CA SER A 612 14.23 21.44 -18.31
C SER A 612 13.30 22.42 -19.03
N SER A 613 13.37 23.70 -18.66
CA SER A 613 12.57 24.78 -19.28
C SER A 613 12.73 24.87 -20.80
N ALA A 614 13.87 24.44 -21.35
CA ALA A 614 14.11 24.40 -22.80
C ALA A 614 13.20 23.40 -23.55
N LEU A 615 12.59 22.44 -22.85
CA LEU A 615 11.71 21.41 -23.42
C LEU A 615 10.24 21.58 -23.00
N GLN A 616 9.99 22.19 -21.84
CA GLN A 616 8.66 22.24 -21.22
C GLN A 616 7.53 22.89 -22.08
N PRO A 617 7.72 24.02 -22.78
CA PRO A 617 6.60 24.79 -23.34
C PRO A 617 5.72 24.04 -24.36
N ARG A 618 6.24 22.99 -24.97
CA ARG A 618 5.52 22.17 -25.98
C ARG A 618 5.62 20.68 -25.71
N ALA A 619 6.00 20.31 -24.49
CA ALA A 619 6.01 18.92 -24.06
C ALA A 619 4.57 18.42 -23.87
N GLN A 620 4.29 17.24 -24.40
CA GLN A 620 3.07 16.49 -24.13
C GLN A 620 3.44 15.22 -23.36
N PHE A 621 2.51 14.72 -22.56
CA PHE A 621 2.74 13.60 -21.66
C PHE A 621 1.52 12.72 -21.55
N ASP A 622 1.77 11.43 -21.38
CA ASP A 622 0.77 10.39 -21.28
C ASP A 622 1.29 9.30 -20.35
N ILE A 623 0.43 8.77 -19.48
CA ILE A 623 0.69 7.55 -18.73
C ILE A 623 -0.17 6.47 -19.36
N VAL A 624 0.46 5.45 -19.94
CA VAL A 624 -0.28 4.45 -20.72
C VAL A 624 -0.69 3.33 -19.79
N HIS A 625 -1.96 3.32 -19.36
CA HIS A 625 -2.48 2.34 -18.40
C HIS A 625 -2.57 0.93 -19.02
N LEU A 626 -1.47 0.18 -18.89
CA LEU A 626 -1.26 -1.14 -19.46
C LEU A 626 -1.24 -2.23 -18.41
N ASN A 627 -1.10 -1.92 -17.14
CA ASN A 627 -0.56 -2.85 -16.15
C ASN A 627 -1.23 -2.70 -14.78
N ALA A 628 -1.02 -1.56 -14.11
CA ALA A 628 -1.22 -1.43 -12.66
C ALA A 628 -2.65 -1.77 -12.19
N GLU A 629 -3.63 -1.55 -13.05
CA GLU A 629 -5.06 -1.71 -12.79
C GLU A 629 -5.59 -3.13 -13.02
N PHE A 630 -4.77 -4.00 -13.60
CA PHE A 630 -5.19 -5.32 -14.06
C PHE A 630 -4.61 -6.42 -13.17
N HIS A 631 -5.35 -7.51 -12.97
CA HIS A 631 -4.82 -8.71 -12.30
C HIS A 631 -3.81 -9.46 -13.19
N THR A 632 -3.84 -9.21 -14.50
CA THR A 632 -2.83 -9.70 -15.45
C THR A 632 -1.94 -8.54 -15.86
N GLN A 633 -0.63 -8.70 -15.74
CA GLN A 633 0.32 -7.60 -15.80
C GLN A 633 1.59 -8.03 -16.53
N LEU A 634 2.15 -7.16 -17.37
CA LEU A 634 3.48 -7.35 -17.96
C LEU A 634 4.59 -6.89 -17.00
N SER A 635 4.24 -5.85 -16.23
CA SER A 635 4.99 -5.22 -15.16
C SER A 635 3.96 -4.73 -14.14
N ASP A 636 4.32 -4.50 -12.89
CA ASP A 636 3.46 -3.82 -11.93
C ASP A 636 3.35 -2.30 -12.17
N HIS A 637 4.18 -1.74 -13.06
CA HIS A 637 4.18 -0.33 -13.43
C HIS A 637 3.57 -0.08 -14.82
N ASP A 638 2.82 1.01 -14.95
CA ASP A 638 2.43 1.59 -16.24
C ASP A 638 3.58 2.43 -16.82
N PRO A 639 3.89 2.29 -18.12
CA PRO A 639 4.88 3.14 -18.77
C PRO A 639 4.37 4.57 -19.01
N CYS A 640 5.29 5.52 -18.94
CA CYS A 640 5.04 6.93 -19.24
C CYS A 640 5.66 7.31 -20.59
N VAL A 641 4.96 8.10 -21.41
CA VAL A 641 5.43 8.57 -22.72
C VAL A 641 5.39 10.10 -22.77
N ALA A 642 6.47 10.71 -23.23
CA ALA A 642 6.55 12.14 -23.51
C ALA A 642 6.84 12.40 -24.99
N ARG A 643 6.21 13.44 -25.53
CA ARG A 643 6.49 13.99 -26.87
C ARG A 643 7.05 15.39 -26.73
N LEU A 644 8.24 15.60 -27.26
CA LEU A 644 9.06 16.79 -27.04
C LEU A 644 9.43 17.44 -28.37
N LEU A 645 9.20 18.75 -28.48
CA LEU A 645 9.62 19.50 -29.66
C LEU A 645 11.13 19.77 -29.64
N LEU A 646 11.80 19.35 -30.72
CA LEU A 646 13.19 19.60 -31.04
C LEU A 646 13.26 20.06 -32.51
N PRO A 647 13.20 21.38 -32.78
CA PRO A 647 13.03 21.91 -34.13
C PRO A 647 14.19 21.62 -35.07
#